data_AF-A0A4Y4K135-F1
#
_entry.id   AF-A0A4Y4K135-F1
#
_cell.length_a   1.000
_cell.length_b   1.000
_cell.length_c   1.000
_cell.angle_alpha   90.00
_cell.angle_beta   90.00
_cell.angle_gamma   90.00
#
_symmetry.space_group_name_H-M   'P 1'
#
loop_
_entity.id
_entity.type
_entity.pdbx_description
1 polymer ?
#
loop_
_entity_poly.entity_id
_entity_poly.type
_entity_poly.pdbx_seq_one_letter_code
_entity_poly.pdbx_strand_id
1 'polypeptide(L)'
;MARGRLQIYLGAAPGVGKTYAMLEEGQRLRASGTDVVAGFVEPHGRRPTAAMAEGLETVPRRTVTHRGAEFTEMDLDAVLARRSQVALVDELAHTNAPGTGTRNAKRWQDVEELLDAGIDVVTTLNVQHLESLNDVVRQITGVRQRETLPDEVARRADQIELVDLPPEVLRRRLAHGDIYPPDRIETALTHYFRVGNLIALRELALLWLADRVEEGLQHYRAEHGIAIPWETRERIMVGLTGGPEGETLIRRAARIAARTPGSELLALHVVPADGLTHADPAALASQRTLVESLGGTYHQTTGESVVAALLQFARAENVTQIVLGASRRGRLSLLLDAGVGHRTIRGSGPIDVHVITHEAAAGSAFTTRLPRPGRGTGPRRFWSAAVGAALLLPVLTLLLTAPVPRLGLSGVLLVYLLAAVGTALVGGLVPALAVALAAALLADYYFTAPLHSLRVEHGGDALALACFVIAATLVGAAAHAAARHTRQAVRATWEARVLNRLATAMMHGQDLPSLVEQVRESFGLTGVSLLERAPETAPGPRWYVVASAGAHPPEQPYEADVESPVSDTLTLATRGVLATDDQRILGACAAQLGMAHLHGTLARHAAETDTFADAERTRASLIRAAGRDLRERLRAAEEALARQDMGTARTSVRRAAQVVADLADLDRLQGGALDLYLRPVGLDELLTAVLDDLGPGGRTIQVRLPEQAPDVIADGALLTRVLTALAADALIHSPAGRPPTLTAEAFDGRLRIRLTGGADGAQRADSLTLRLSQDLTEAMGGTLEPTYDDGRLFSVTLTLPAAAVRS
;
A
#
# COMPACT_ATOMS: atom_id res chain seq x y z
N MET A 1 -5.74 -22.14 -43.90
CA MET A 1 -5.49 -22.80 -42.61
C MET A 1 -5.47 -21.72 -41.55
N ALA A 2 -5.81 -22.02 -40.30
CA ALA A 2 -5.65 -21.04 -39.22
C ALA A 2 -4.14 -20.80 -39.01
N ARG A 3 -3.77 -19.55 -38.76
CA ARG A 3 -2.39 -19.17 -38.43
C ARG A 3 -2.00 -19.84 -37.10
N GLY A 4 -0.75 -20.29 -37.00
CA GLY A 4 -0.18 -20.85 -35.77
C GLY A 4 -0.04 -19.80 -34.67
N ARG A 5 0.16 -20.27 -33.44
CA ARG A 5 0.31 -19.47 -32.23
C ARG A 5 1.77 -19.23 -31.87
N LEU A 6 2.07 -18.03 -31.39
CA LEU A 6 3.40 -17.63 -30.96
C LEU A 6 3.47 -17.52 -29.43
N GLN A 7 4.35 -18.31 -28.82
CA GLN A 7 4.69 -18.23 -27.41
C GLN A 7 6.14 -17.75 -27.23
N ILE A 8 6.33 -16.69 -26.44
CA ILE A 8 7.65 -16.09 -26.20
C ILE A 8 8.04 -16.25 -24.73
N TYR A 9 9.20 -16.86 -24.48
CA TYR A 9 9.88 -16.80 -23.19
C TYR A 9 10.78 -15.55 -23.13
N LEU A 10 10.29 -14.50 -22.47
CA LEU A 10 10.96 -13.22 -22.28
C LEU A 10 11.89 -13.28 -21.06
N GLY A 11 13.09 -12.69 -21.15
CA GLY A 11 13.99 -12.57 -20.01
C GLY A 11 14.71 -11.24 -19.94
N ALA A 12 15.06 -10.83 -18.73
CA ALA A 12 15.75 -9.56 -18.47
C ALA A 12 17.19 -9.55 -19.02
N ALA A 13 17.86 -10.70 -19.00
CA ALA A 13 19.27 -10.82 -19.41
C ALA A 13 19.60 -12.23 -19.94
N PRO A 14 20.74 -12.38 -20.64
CA PRO A 14 21.28 -13.70 -20.97
C PRO A 14 21.57 -14.51 -19.69
N GLY A 15 21.26 -15.81 -19.71
CA GLY A 15 21.55 -16.72 -18.60
C GLY A 15 20.46 -16.88 -17.53
N VAL A 16 19.34 -16.14 -17.63
CA VAL A 16 18.20 -16.31 -16.69
C VAL A 16 17.50 -17.67 -16.81
N GLY A 17 17.61 -18.34 -17.96
CA GLY A 17 17.06 -19.69 -18.16
C GLY A 17 16.09 -19.86 -19.34
N LYS A 18 15.88 -18.83 -20.18
CA LYS A 18 14.89 -18.87 -21.28
C LYS A 18 14.92 -20.12 -22.16
N THR A 19 16.09 -20.50 -22.68
CA THR A 19 16.24 -21.70 -23.52
C THR A 19 15.88 -22.98 -22.76
N TYR A 20 16.21 -23.03 -21.47
CA TYR A 20 15.84 -24.17 -20.62
C TYR A 20 14.31 -24.25 -20.46
N ALA A 21 13.65 -23.13 -20.17
CA ALA A 21 12.19 -23.06 -20.06
C ALA A 21 11.48 -23.42 -21.38
N MET A 22 11.98 -22.92 -22.52
CA MET A 22 11.48 -23.30 -23.86
C MET A 22 11.59 -24.81 -24.12
N LEU A 23 12.72 -25.43 -23.76
CA LEU A 23 12.92 -26.87 -23.91
C LEU A 23 12.07 -27.69 -22.93
N GLU A 24 11.90 -27.21 -21.70
CA GLU A 24 11.00 -27.82 -20.71
C GLU A 24 9.56 -27.84 -21.22
N GLU A 25 9.10 -26.74 -21.81
CA GLU A 25 7.80 -26.67 -22.46
C GLU A 25 7.69 -27.61 -23.66
N GLY A 26 8.73 -27.68 -24.50
CA GLY A 26 8.80 -28.62 -25.62
C GLY A 26 8.70 -30.08 -25.17
N GLN A 27 9.40 -30.46 -24.09
CA GLN A 27 9.31 -31.80 -23.51
C GLN A 27 7.93 -32.08 -22.93
N ARG A 28 7.31 -31.10 -22.25
CA ARG A 28 5.96 -31.21 -21.71
C ARG A 28 4.93 -31.45 -22.80
N LEU A 29 4.98 -30.66 -23.88
CA LEU A 29 4.10 -30.80 -25.04
C LEU A 29 4.27 -32.16 -25.74
N ARG A 30 5.52 -32.62 -25.89
CA ARG A 30 5.78 -33.95 -26.43
C ARG A 30 5.25 -35.06 -25.52
N ALA A 31 5.42 -34.93 -24.20
CA ALA A 31 4.89 -35.89 -23.24
C ALA A 31 3.35 -35.96 -23.25
N SER A 32 2.67 -34.86 -23.60
CA SER A 32 1.22 -34.86 -23.82
C SER A 32 0.78 -35.37 -25.21
N GLY A 33 1.72 -35.85 -26.03
CA GLY A 33 1.46 -36.40 -27.37
C GLY A 33 1.42 -35.37 -28.50
N THR A 34 1.81 -34.12 -28.24
CA THR A 34 1.91 -33.07 -29.25
C THR A 34 3.13 -33.32 -30.14
N ASP A 35 3.01 -33.06 -31.43
CA ASP A 35 4.11 -33.24 -32.37
C ASP A 35 5.07 -32.04 -32.38
N VAL A 36 6.19 -32.16 -31.66
CA VAL A 36 7.16 -31.09 -31.42
C VAL A 36 8.48 -31.34 -32.15
N VAL A 37 9.03 -30.30 -32.81
CA VAL A 37 10.37 -30.31 -33.40
C VAL A 37 11.24 -29.19 -32.86
N ALA A 38 12.52 -29.47 -32.61
CA ALA A 38 13.53 -28.45 -32.38
C ALA A 38 14.04 -27.94 -33.73
N GLY A 39 13.53 -26.78 -34.18
CA GLY A 39 13.96 -26.14 -35.43
C GLY A 39 15.31 -25.45 -35.28
N PHE A 40 15.49 -24.70 -34.20
CA PHE A 40 16.78 -24.12 -33.83
C PHE A 40 16.87 -23.97 -32.31
N VAL A 41 17.87 -24.60 -31.70
CA VAL A 41 18.11 -24.52 -30.25
C VAL A 41 19.61 -24.33 -30.02
N GLU A 42 19.99 -23.31 -29.28
CA GLU A 42 21.40 -23.01 -28.95
C GLU A 42 21.67 -23.28 -27.46
N PRO A 43 22.24 -24.45 -27.10
CA PRO A 43 22.50 -24.78 -25.69
C PRO A 43 23.68 -23.99 -25.11
N HIS A 44 24.45 -23.23 -25.91
CA HIS A 44 25.62 -22.44 -25.50
C HIS A 44 26.62 -23.22 -24.61
N GLY A 45 26.82 -24.51 -24.90
CA GLY A 45 27.74 -25.38 -24.14
C GLY A 45 27.24 -25.83 -22.75
N ARG A 46 25.97 -25.55 -22.40
CA ARG A 46 25.40 -25.90 -21.08
C ARG A 46 24.89 -27.33 -21.08
N ARG A 47 25.57 -28.21 -20.32
CA ARG A 47 25.18 -29.64 -20.18
C ARG A 47 23.70 -29.84 -19.78
N PRO A 48 23.13 -29.11 -18.78
CA PRO A 48 21.74 -29.31 -18.41
C PRO A 48 20.75 -28.91 -19.52
N THR A 49 21.07 -27.87 -20.29
CA THR A 49 20.24 -27.44 -21.42
C THR A 49 20.34 -28.41 -22.59
N ALA A 50 21.54 -28.93 -22.87
CA ALA A 50 21.73 -29.98 -23.88
C ALA A 50 20.96 -31.26 -23.50
N ALA A 51 20.98 -31.66 -22.24
CA ALA A 51 20.23 -32.81 -21.74
C ALA A 51 18.71 -32.63 -21.92
N MET A 52 18.18 -31.41 -21.73
CA MET A 52 16.76 -31.12 -21.98
C MET A 52 16.38 -31.20 -23.46
N ALA A 53 17.33 -31.04 -24.38
CA ALA A 53 17.08 -31.24 -25.81
C ALA A 53 17.08 -32.74 -26.20
N GLU A 54 17.62 -33.62 -25.36
CA GLU A 54 17.68 -35.05 -25.65
C GLU A 54 16.27 -35.66 -25.82
N GLY A 55 16.11 -36.43 -26.88
CA GLY A 55 14.84 -37.06 -27.24
C GLY A 55 13.90 -36.19 -28.05
N LEU A 56 14.06 -34.86 -28.10
CA LEU A 56 13.31 -34.03 -29.06
C LEU A 56 13.85 -34.26 -30.47
N GLU A 57 12.95 -34.43 -31.44
CA GLU A 57 13.34 -34.47 -32.86
C GLU A 57 13.96 -33.13 -33.23
N THR A 58 15.16 -33.13 -33.80
CA THR A 58 15.91 -31.90 -34.11
C THR A 58 16.17 -31.81 -35.61
N VAL A 59 15.81 -30.69 -36.22
CA VAL A 59 16.13 -30.41 -37.63
C VAL A 59 17.62 -30.04 -37.73
N PRO A 60 18.38 -30.67 -38.65
CA PRO A 60 19.77 -30.30 -38.87
C PRO A 60 19.91 -28.83 -39.26
N ARG A 61 20.88 -28.13 -38.65
CA ARG A 61 21.18 -26.73 -38.96
C ARG A 61 21.77 -26.61 -40.37
N ARG A 62 21.45 -25.50 -41.05
CA ARG A 62 22.03 -25.15 -42.36
C ARG A 62 23.35 -24.41 -42.15
N THR A 63 24.42 -24.88 -42.78
CA THR A 63 25.72 -24.18 -42.76
C THR A 63 25.80 -23.20 -43.92
N VAL A 64 26.10 -21.94 -43.62
CA VAL A 64 26.23 -20.84 -44.59
C VAL A 64 27.62 -20.22 -44.46
N THR A 65 28.34 -20.13 -45.57
CA THR A 65 29.65 -19.46 -45.61
C THR A 65 29.47 -17.99 -46.00
N HIS A 66 29.87 -17.08 -45.11
CA HIS A 66 29.86 -15.64 -45.38
C HIS A 66 31.23 -15.03 -45.08
N ARG A 67 31.83 -14.34 -46.07
CA ARG A 67 33.15 -13.69 -45.96
C ARG A 67 34.27 -14.63 -45.44
N GLY A 68 34.23 -15.91 -45.81
CA GLY A 68 35.22 -16.91 -45.42
C GLY A 68 35.04 -17.49 -44.00
N ALA A 69 34.00 -17.09 -43.28
CA ALA A 69 33.59 -17.71 -42.02
C ALA A 69 32.33 -18.58 -42.22
N GLU A 70 32.27 -19.72 -41.53
CA GLU A 70 31.10 -20.60 -41.53
C GLU A 70 30.16 -20.24 -40.37
N PHE A 71 28.88 -20.10 -40.68
CA PHE A 71 27.80 -19.84 -39.72
C PHE A 71 26.77 -20.96 -39.80
N THR A 72 26.13 -21.32 -38.69
CA THR A 72 25.02 -22.28 -38.67
C THR A 72 23.71 -21.55 -38.41
N GLU A 73 22.72 -21.77 -39.27
CA GLU A 73 21.39 -21.16 -39.19
C GLU A 73 20.28 -22.21 -39.15
N MET A 74 19.07 -21.77 -38.82
CA MET A 74 17.88 -22.60 -38.94
C MET A 74 17.62 -22.96 -40.40
N ASP A 75 17.35 -24.23 -40.69
CA ASP A 75 16.87 -24.64 -42.01
C ASP A 75 15.34 -24.48 -42.09
N LEU A 76 14.89 -23.26 -42.41
CA LEU A 76 13.46 -22.94 -42.48
C LEU A 76 12.69 -23.87 -43.44
N ASP A 77 13.27 -24.17 -44.61
CA ASP A 77 12.61 -25.03 -45.60
C ASP A 77 12.40 -26.44 -45.06
N ALA A 78 13.38 -26.99 -44.33
CA ALA A 78 13.27 -28.30 -43.70
C ALA A 78 12.24 -28.32 -42.55
N VAL A 79 12.18 -27.27 -41.74
CA VAL A 79 11.15 -27.15 -40.67
C VAL A 79 9.75 -27.08 -41.27
N LEU A 80 9.55 -26.27 -42.32
CA LEU A 80 8.28 -26.17 -43.05
C LEU A 80 7.89 -27.50 -43.72
N ALA A 81 8.85 -28.22 -44.30
CA ALA A 81 8.62 -29.51 -44.92
C ALA A 81 8.22 -30.59 -43.91
N ARG A 82 8.74 -30.50 -42.67
CA ARG A 82 8.42 -31.42 -41.56
C ARG A 82 6.98 -31.31 -41.10
N ARG A 83 6.34 -30.14 -41.24
CA ARG A 83 4.92 -29.88 -40.90
C ARG A 83 4.56 -30.33 -39.48
N SER A 84 5.41 -29.96 -38.53
CA SER A 84 5.19 -30.14 -37.09
C SER A 84 3.93 -29.43 -36.59
N GLN A 85 3.35 -29.87 -35.47
CA GLN A 85 2.39 -29.04 -34.74
C GLN A 85 3.09 -27.86 -34.06
N VAL A 86 4.24 -28.11 -33.43
CA VAL A 86 5.01 -27.10 -32.69
C VAL A 86 6.48 -27.11 -33.11
N ALA A 87 7.07 -25.93 -33.33
CA ALA A 87 8.50 -25.75 -33.57
C ALA A 87 9.14 -24.91 -32.46
N LEU A 88 10.26 -25.39 -31.88
CA LEU A 88 11.09 -24.65 -30.93
C LEU A 88 12.17 -23.88 -31.70
N VAL A 89 12.20 -22.56 -31.53
CA VAL A 89 13.10 -21.65 -32.25
C VAL A 89 13.72 -20.67 -31.27
N ASP A 90 15.00 -20.81 -30.96
CA ASP A 90 15.70 -19.94 -30.01
C ASP A 90 16.12 -18.59 -30.66
N GLU A 91 16.30 -17.56 -29.82
CA GLU A 91 16.82 -16.23 -30.18
C GLU A 91 16.01 -15.48 -31.25
N LEU A 92 14.76 -15.08 -30.93
CA LEU A 92 13.85 -14.40 -31.87
C LEU A 92 14.44 -13.16 -32.58
N ALA A 93 15.30 -12.41 -31.89
CA ALA A 93 15.89 -11.17 -32.40
C ALA A 93 17.09 -11.37 -33.33
N HIS A 94 17.55 -12.62 -33.49
CA HIS A 94 18.74 -12.98 -34.26
C HIS A 94 18.70 -12.42 -35.68
N THR A 95 19.86 -11.97 -36.14
CA THR A 95 20.05 -11.52 -37.53
C THR A 95 20.66 -12.65 -38.34
N ASN A 96 19.90 -13.18 -39.30
CA ASN A 96 20.33 -14.33 -40.09
C ASN A 96 21.57 -13.99 -40.91
N ALA A 97 22.48 -14.97 -41.05
CA ALA A 97 23.68 -14.83 -41.85
C ALA A 97 23.34 -14.44 -43.31
N PRO A 98 23.98 -13.39 -43.88
CA PRO A 98 23.73 -12.99 -45.26
C PRO A 98 24.35 -14.00 -46.24
N GLY A 99 23.56 -14.63 -47.11
CA GLY A 99 24.12 -15.56 -48.11
C GLY A 99 23.10 -16.26 -49.00
N THR A 100 23.60 -17.04 -49.96
CA THR A 100 22.80 -17.91 -50.84
C THR A 100 22.26 -19.09 -50.03
N GLY A 101 21.11 -18.91 -49.39
CA GLY A 101 20.47 -19.96 -48.60
C GLY A 101 19.58 -19.47 -47.46
N THR A 102 19.66 -18.20 -47.06
CA THR A 102 18.75 -17.58 -46.09
C THR A 102 17.76 -16.70 -46.84
N ARG A 103 16.45 -16.97 -46.70
CA ARG A 103 15.39 -16.18 -47.35
C ARG A 103 15.21 -14.82 -46.69
N ASN A 104 15.21 -14.83 -45.36
CA ASN A 104 14.90 -13.66 -44.56
C ASN A 104 16.15 -13.11 -43.86
N ALA A 105 16.12 -11.80 -43.60
CA ALA A 105 17.21 -11.11 -42.90
C ALA A 105 17.15 -11.32 -41.38
N LYS A 106 15.96 -11.62 -40.83
CA LYS A 106 15.74 -11.75 -39.39
C LYS A 106 15.00 -13.04 -39.05
N ARG A 107 15.37 -13.66 -37.93
CA ARG A 107 14.76 -14.92 -37.49
C ARG A 107 13.27 -14.79 -37.18
N TRP A 108 12.83 -13.63 -36.69
CA TRP A 108 11.40 -13.39 -36.48
C TRP A 108 10.58 -13.46 -37.78
N GLN A 109 11.17 -13.17 -38.94
CA GLN A 109 10.51 -13.33 -40.24
C GLN A 109 10.37 -14.81 -40.61
N ASP A 110 11.38 -15.63 -40.29
CA ASP A 110 11.27 -17.09 -40.44
C ASP A 110 10.18 -17.66 -39.54
N VAL A 111 10.07 -17.16 -38.30
CA VAL A 111 8.99 -17.50 -37.37
C VAL A 111 7.63 -17.09 -37.92
N GLU A 112 7.50 -15.92 -38.54
CA GLU A 112 6.25 -15.52 -39.22
C GLU A 112 5.86 -16.49 -40.34
N GLU A 113 6.81 -16.95 -41.16
CA GLU A 113 6.54 -17.96 -42.20
C GLU A 113 6.08 -19.31 -41.60
N LEU A 114 6.63 -19.72 -40.46
CA LEU A 114 6.18 -20.92 -39.74
C LEU A 114 4.74 -20.76 -39.22
N LEU A 115 4.43 -19.61 -38.61
CA LEU A 115 3.09 -19.30 -38.10
C LEU A 115 2.07 -19.24 -39.25
N ASP A 116 2.42 -18.63 -40.38
CA ASP A 116 1.55 -18.55 -41.56
C ASP A 116 1.31 -19.93 -42.22
N ALA A 117 2.25 -20.87 -42.05
CA ALA A 117 2.07 -22.27 -42.42
C ALA A 117 1.19 -23.07 -41.44
N GLY A 118 0.75 -22.45 -40.33
CA GLY A 118 -0.08 -23.08 -39.30
C GLY A 118 0.71 -23.88 -38.26
N ILE A 119 2.02 -23.64 -38.14
CA ILE A 119 2.89 -24.29 -37.14
C ILE A 119 2.98 -23.36 -35.92
N ASP A 120 2.67 -23.87 -34.72
CA ASP A 120 2.86 -23.11 -33.49
C ASP A 120 4.35 -22.96 -33.19
N VAL A 121 4.78 -21.80 -32.70
CA VAL A 121 6.20 -21.53 -32.43
C VAL A 121 6.40 -21.14 -30.97
N VAL A 122 7.31 -21.83 -30.29
CA VAL A 122 7.82 -21.45 -28.97
C VAL A 122 9.23 -20.90 -29.14
N THR A 123 9.46 -19.67 -28.68
CA THR A 123 10.72 -18.94 -28.90
C THR A 123 11.22 -18.25 -27.64
N THR A 124 12.47 -17.76 -27.66
CA THR A 124 13.02 -16.93 -26.59
C THR A 124 13.34 -15.51 -27.05
N LEU A 125 13.29 -14.56 -26.11
CA LEU A 125 13.63 -13.16 -26.34
C LEU A 125 14.25 -12.55 -25.08
N ASN A 126 15.29 -11.72 -25.23
CA ASN A 126 15.72 -10.83 -24.14
C ASN A 126 15.13 -9.43 -24.34
N VAL A 127 14.78 -8.76 -23.24
CA VAL A 127 14.26 -7.38 -23.24
C VAL A 127 15.20 -6.39 -23.94
N GLN A 128 16.51 -6.63 -23.89
CA GLN A 128 17.52 -5.77 -24.52
C GLN A 128 17.40 -5.67 -26.05
N HIS A 129 16.73 -6.63 -26.69
CA HIS A 129 16.60 -6.65 -28.15
C HIS A 129 15.38 -5.88 -28.65
N LEU A 130 14.50 -5.43 -27.77
CA LEU A 130 13.35 -4.62 -28.16
C LEU A 130 13.82 -3.25 -28.69
N GLU A 131 13.30 -2.84 -29.83
CA GLU A 131 13.69 -1.61 -30.50
C GLU A 131 13.42 -0.37 -29.64
N SER A 132 12.25 -0.30 -29.01
CA SER A 132 11.86 0.82 -28.14
C SER A 132 12.79 1.02 -26.93
N LEU A 133 13.47 -0.04 -26.48
CA LEU A 133 14.29 -0.02 -25.27
C LEU A 133 15.78 0.15 -25.54
N ASN A 134 16.21 0.22 -26.82
CA ASN A 134 17.63 0.23 -27.20
C ASN A 134 18.43 1.37 -26.56
N ASP A 135 17.90 2.59 -26.59
CA ASP A 135 18.60 3.77 -26.08
C ASP A 135 18.76 3.71 -24.56
N VAL A 136 17.71 3.27 -23.86
CA VAL A 136 17.72 3.10 -22.39
C VAL A 136 18.68 1.98 -21.99
N VAL A 137 18.64 0.83 -22.69
CA VAL A 137 19.54 -0.30 -22.46
C VAL A 137 21.00 0.11 -22.70
N ARG A 138 21.27 0.90 -23.74
CA ARG A 138 22.61 1.45 -24.01
C ARG A 138 23.08 2.38 -22.91
N GLN A 139 22.20 3.23 -22.37
CA GLN A 139 22.52 4.12 -21.25
C GLN A 139 22.87 3.34 -19.98
N ILE A 140 22.15 2.25 -19.70
CA ILE A 140 22.38 1.38 -18.54
C ILE A 140 23.66 0.55 -18.69
N THR A 141 23.78 -0.17 -19.81
CA THR A 141 24.83 -1.19 -20.00
C THR A 141 26.11 -0.64 -20.64
N GLY A 142 26.03 0.51 -21.30
CA GLY A 142 27.12 1.08 -22.12
C GLY A 142 27.33 0.37 -23.46
N VAL A 143 26.59 -0.71 -23.75
CA VAL A 143 26.75 -1.53 -24.94
C VAL A 143 25.64 -1.22 -25.94
N ARG A 144 26.01 -1.01 -27.21
CA ARG A 144 25.05 -0.83 -28.29
C ARG A 144 24.60 -2.20 -28.80
N GLN A 145 23.30 -2.48 -28.74
CA GLN A 145 22.74 -3.69 -29.31
C GLN A 145 22.67 -3.57 -30.83
N ARG A 146 23.12 -4.62 -31.52
CA ARG A 146 23.08 -4.69 -32.99
C ARG A 146 21.91 -5.49 -33.51
N GLU A 147 21.44 -6.44 -32.69
CA GLU A 147 20.32 -7.29 -32.99
C GLU A 147 19.09 -6.76 -32.30
N THR A 148 18.16 -6.25 -33.11
CA THR A 148 16.91 -5.66 -32.64
C THR A 148 15.69 -6.40 -33.17
N LEU A 149 14.59 -6.30 -32.44
CA LEU A 149 13.27 -6.82 -32.76
C LEU A 149 12.27 -5.65 -32.64
N PRO A 150 11.49 -5.35 -33.69
CA PRO A 150 10.39 -4.39 -33.59
C PRO A 150 9.39 -4.84 -32.52
N ASP A 151 9.03 -3.93 -31.61
CA ASP A 151 8.14 -4.22 -30.48
C ASP A 151 6.81 -4.87 -30.91
N GLU A 152 6.24 -4.43 -32.04
CA GLU A 152 4.99 -4.98 -32.58
C GLU A 152 5.06 -6.48 -32.86
N VAL A 153 6.24 -7.01 -33.23
CA VAL A 153 6.42 -8.45 -33.46
C VAL A 153 6.28 -9.23 -32.16
N ALA A 154 6.93 -8.75 -31.08
CA ALA A 154 6.77 -9.37 -29.76
C ALA A 154 5.35 -9.18 -29.22
N ARG A 155 4.73 -8.01 -29.42
CA ARG A 155 3.37 -7.73 -28.94
C ARG A 155 2.30 -8.58 -29.63
N ARG A 156 2.50 -8.97 -30.90
CA ARG A 156 1.59 -9.89 -31.61
C ARG A 156 1.62 -11.33 -31.10
N ALA A 157 2.52 -11.69 -30.18
CA ALA A 157 2.52 -13.01 -29.58
C ALA A 157 1.21 -13.30 -28.82
N ASP A 158 0.72 -14.52 -28.95
CA ASP A 158 -0.45 -15.03 -28.22
C ASP A 158 -0.16 -15.18 -26.74
N GLN A 159 1.08 -15.56 -26.40
CA GLN A 159 1.52 -15.74 -25.02
C GLN A 159 2.95 -15.24 -24.84
N ILE A 160 3.19 -14.51 -23.75
CA ILE A 160 4.53 -14.10 -23.31
C ILE A 160 4.70 -14.53 -21.85
N GLU A 161 5.74 -15.32 -21.57
CA GLU A 161 6.06 -15.79 -20.24
C GLU A 161 7.40 -15.21 -19.78
N LEU A 162 7.42 -14.60 -18.60
CA LEU A 162 8.63 -14.01 -18.04
C LEU A 162 9.46 -15.05 -17.30
N VAL A 163 10.67 -15.29 -17.80
CA VAL A 163 11.69 -16.08 -17.12
C VAL A 163 12.55 -15.14 -16.28
N ASP A 164 12.20 -15.04 -15.00
CA ASP A 164 12.86 -14.14 -14.05
C ASP A 164 13.88 -14.88 -13.17
N LEU A 165 15.00 -14.20 -12.88
CA LEU A 165 16.04 -14.70 -11.98
C LEU A 165 16.67 -13.52 -11.22
N PRO A 166 16.83 -13.60 -9.88
CA PRO A 166 17.44 -12.52 -9.12
C PRO A 166 18.85 -12.17 -9.63
N PRO A 167 19.21 -10.87 -9.71
CA PRO A 167 20.53 -10.41 -10.19
C PRO A 167 21.71 -11.09 -9.51
N GLU A 168 21.64 -11.31 -8.20
CA GLU A 168 22.71 -11.93 -7.41
C GLU A 168 22.91 -13.41 -7.80
N VAL A 169 21.82 -14.11 -8.07
CA VAL A 169 21.85 -15.51 -8.52
C VAL A 169 22.41 -15.58 -9.93
N LEU A 170 21.99 -14.68 -10.84
CA LEU A 170 22.52 -14.62 -12.20
C LEU A 170 24.03 -14.34 -12.21
N ARG A 171 24.50 -13.40 -11.39
CA ARG A 171 25.94 -13.12 -11.23
C ARG A 171 26.70 -14.31 -10.66
N ARG A 172 26.12 -15.03 -9.69
CA ARG A 172 26.74 -16.24 -9.13
C ARG A 172 26.89 -17.32 -10.21
N ARG A 173 25.86 -17.58 -11.00
CA ARG A 173 25.91 -18.52 -12.14
C ARG A 173 26.98 -18.13 -13.15
N LEU A 174 27.10 -16.83 -13.45
CA LEU A 174 28.15 -16.34 -14.33
C LEU A 174 29.55 -16.57 -13.73
N ALA A 175 29.74 -16.29 -12.44
CA ALA A 175 31.02 -16.49 -11.76
C ALA A 175 31.46 -17.96 -11.67
N HIS A 176 30.51 -18.90 -11.70
CA HIS A 176 30.79 -20.34 -11.74
C HIS A 176 31.04 -20.88 -13.16
N GLY A 177 30.92 -20.03 -14.19
CA GLY A 177 31.11 -20.44 -15.59
C GLY A 177 29.89 -21.09 -16.23
N ASP A 178 28.69 -20.97 -15.64
CA ASP A 178 27.47 -21.59 -16.16
C ASP A 178 26.90 -20.85 -17.41
N ILE A 179 27.35 -19.62 -17.67
CA ILE A 179 26.76 -18.71 -18.66
C ILE A 179 27.73 -18.38 -19.80
N TYR A 180 28.99 -18.10 -19.50
CA TYR A 180 30.05 -17.77 -20.45
C TYR A 180 31.32 -18.58 -20.17
N PRO A 181 32.17 -18.80 -21.20
CA PRO A 181 33.47 -19.43 -21.01
C PRO A 181 34.40 -18.56 -20.15
N PRO A 182 35.39 -19.15 -19.45
CA PRO A 182 36.18 -18.50 -18.40
C PRO A 182 36.86 -17.19 -18.82
N ASP A 183 37.28 -17.10 -20.08
CA ASP A 183 37.97 -15.96 -20.68
C ASP A 183 37.10 -14.70 -20.78
N ARG A 184 35.77 -14.83 -20.75
CA ARG A 184 34.83 -13.69 -20.89
C ARG A 184 34.11 -13.32 -19.58
N ILE A 185 34.27 -14.11 -18.52
CA ILE A 185 33.53 -13.92 -17.25
C ILE A 185 33.86 -12.58 -16.60
N GLU A 186 35.15 -12.25 -16.45
CA GLU A 186 35.59 -11.07 -15.72
C GLU A 186 35.16 -9.77 -16.41
N THR A 187 35.32 -9.70 -17.74
CA THR A 187 34.84 -8.57 -18.54
C THR A 187 33.32 -8.44 -18.49
N ALA A 188 32.60 -9.56 -18.57
CA ALA A 188 31.13 -9.56 -18.49
C ALA A 188 30.62 -9.09 -17.12
N LEU A 189 31.22 -9.57 -16.02
CA LEU A 189 30.89 -9.16 -14.64
C LEU A 189 31.19 -7.68 -14.37
N THR A 190 32.22 -7.13 -15.02
CA THR A 190 32.66 -5.75 -14.82
C THR A 190 31.87 -4.75 -15.65
N HIS A 191 31.26 -5.15 -16.76
CA HIS A 191 30.49 -4.25 -17.63
C HIS A 191 28.99 -4.55 -17.63
N TYR A 192 28.58 -5.62 -18.30
CA TYR A 192 27.16 -5.89 -18.53
C TYR A 192 26.46 -6.44 -17.26
N PHE A 193 27.07 -7.39 -16.55
CA PHE A 193 26.49 -8.12 -15.41
C PHE A 193 26.78 -7.44 -14.06
N ARG A 194 26.70 -6.11 -14.01
CA ARG A 194 26.66 -5.36 -12.75
C ARG A 194 25.30 -5.51 -12.10
N VAL A 195 25.25 -5.54 -10.76
CA VAL A 195 23.98 -5.67 -10.01
C VAL A 195 22.99 -4.59 -10.43
N GLY A 196 23.42 -3.31 -10.47
CA GLY A 196 22.56 -2.20 -10.88
C GLY A 196 22.01 -2.35 -12.30
N ASN A 197 22.84 -2.78 -13.26
CA ASN A 197 22.39 -2.99 -14.64
C ASN A 197 21.35 -4.10 -14.73
N LEU A 198 21.56 -5.21 -14.02
CA LEU A 198 20.65 -6.35 -14.00
C LEU A 198 19.32 -6.01 -13.30
N ILE A 199 19.34 -5.20 -12.23
CA ILE A 199 18.12 -4.67 -11.60
C ILE A 199 17.34 -3.83 -12.62
N ALA A 200 18.00 -2.88 -13.28
CA ALA A 200 17.35 -2.01 -14.24
C ALA A 200 16.79 -2.77 -15.46
N LEU A 201 17.52 -3.76 -15.99
CA LEU A 201 17.01 -4.60 -17.08
C LEU A 201 15.82 -5.47 -16.64
N ARG A 202 15.82 -5.96 -15.41
CA ARG A 202 14.69 -6.70 -14.83
C ARG A 202 13.46 -5.82 -14.67
N GLU A 203 13.65 -4.60 -14.18
CA GLU A 203 12.59 -3.60 -14.09
C GLU A 203 12.02 -3.25 -15.47
N LEU A 204 12.87 -3.02 -16.47
CA LEU A 204 12.43 -2.77 -17.85
C LEU A 204 11.63 -3.95 -18.41
N ALA A 205 12.05 -5.20 -18.15
CA ALA A 205 11.32 -6.38 -18.60
C ALA A 205 9.93 -6.49 -17.96
N LEU A 206 9.83 -6.19 -16.66
CA LEU A 206 8.56 -6.19 -15.92
C LEU A 206 7.63 -5.07 -16.39
N LEU A 207 8.16 -3.86 -16.57
CA LEU A 207 7.39 -2.70 -17.05
C LEU A 207 6.87 -2.94 -18.47
N TRP A 208 7.71 -3.42 -19.38
CA TRP A 208 7.30 -3.71 -20.76
C TRP A 208 6.23 -4.81 -20.81
N LEU A 209 6.36 -5.85 -19.98
CA LEU A 209 5.33 -6.90 -19.89
C LEU A 209 4.01 -6.37 -19.32
N ALA A 210 4.08 -5.51 -18.29
CA ALA A 210 2.89 -4.86 -17.74
C ALA A 210 2.16 -4.01 -18.79
N ASP A 211 2.89 -3.23 -19.59
CA ASP A 211 2.33 -2.45 -20.69
C ASP A 211 1.64 -3.34 -21.74
N ARG A 212 2.19 -4.51 -22.07
CA ARG A 212 1.57 -5.47 -23.00
C ARG A 212 0.30 -6.11 -22.43
N VAL A 213 0.27 -6.42 -21.14
CA VAL A 213 -0.92 -6.97 -20.46
C VAL A 213 -2.05 -5.94 -20.48
N GLU A 214 -1.73 -4.66 -20.24
CA GLU A 214 -2.70 -3.56 -20.32
C GLU A 214 -3.32 -3.42 -21.72
N GLU A 215 -2.52 -3.43 -22.79
CA GLU A 215 -3.02 -3.42 -24.17
C GLU A 215 -3.89 -4.64 -24.49
N GLY A 216 -3.51 -5.82 -23.99
CA GLY A 216 -4.31 -7.05 -24.14
C GLY A 216 -5.68 -6.94 -23.46
N LEU A 217 -5.72 -6.37 -22.26
CA LEU A 217 -6.95 -6.09 -21.52
C LEU A 217 -7.84 -5.08 -22.27
N GLN A 218 -7.25 -4.04 -22.86
CA GLN A 218 -7.99 -3.08 -23.67
C GLN A 218 -8.63 -3.73 -24.90
N HIS A 219 -7.89 -4.58 -25.62
CA HIS A 219 -8.40 -5.31 -26.79
C HIS A 219 -9.56 -6.25 -26.41
N TYR A 220 -9.38 -7.05 -25.35
CA TYR A 220 -10.42 -7.94 -24.84
C TYR A 220 -11.68 -7.18 -24.44
N ARG A 221 -11.54 -6.02 -23.78
CA ARG A 221 -12.67 -5.16 -23.38
C ARG A 221 -13.40 -4.58 -24.59
N ALA A 222 -12.68 -4.16 -25.63
CA ALA A 222 -13.28 -3.65 -26.86
C ALA A 222 -14.08 -4.73 -27.59
N GLU A 223 -13.55 -5.95 -27.68
CA GLU A 223 -14.24 -7.09 -28.30
C GLU A 223 -15.47 -7.55 -27.50
N HIS A 224 -15.41 -7.50 -26.17
CA HIS A 224 -16.47 -8.00 -25.28
C HIS A 224 -17.42 -6.90 -24.77
N GLY A 225 -17.26 -5.65 -25.21
CA GLY A 225 -18.14 -4.54 -24.84
C GLY A 225 -18.15 -4.18 -23.36
N ILE A 226 -17.04 -4.39 -22.65
CA ILE A 226 -16.95 -4.19 -21.19
C ILE A 226 -16.61 -2.72 -20.88
N ALA A 227 -17.63 -1.94 -20.49
CA ALA A 227 -17.53 -0.49 -20.26
C ALA A 227 -16.81 -0.08 -18.94
N ILE A 228 -16.48 -1.02 -18.05
CA ILE A 228 -15.89 -0.71 -16.74
C ILE A 228 -14.36 -0.69 -16.86
N PRO A 229 -13.66 0.42 -16.50
CA PRO A 229 -12.20 0.49 -16.41
C PRO A 229 -11.65 -0.55 -15.44
N TRP A 230 -10.59 -1.26 -15.83
CA TRP A 230 -9.73 -1.95 -14.88
C TRP A 230 -8.69 -0.93 -14.42
N GLU A 231 -8.67 -0.64 -13.12
CA GLU A 231 -8.00 0.50 -12.49
C GLU A 231 -6.49 0.24 -12.29
N THR A 232 -5.72 0.12 -13.37
CA THR A 232 -4.26 -0.10 -13.30
C THR A 232 -3.44 1.19 -13.30
N ARG A 233 -3.99 2.31 -13.83
CA ARG A 233 -3.36 3.65 -13.77
C ARG A 233 -4.40 4.75 -13.55
N GLU A 234 -4.10 5.68 -12.65
CA GLU A 234 -4.95 6.83 -12.36
C GLU A 234 -4.78 7.92 -13.44
N ARG A 235 -5.89 8.36 -14.06
CA ARG A 235 -5.90 9.49 -15.00
C ARG A 235 -6.69 10.63 -14.36
N ILE A 236 -5.99 11.68 -13.96
CA ILE A 236 -6.56 12.80 -13.20
C ILE A 236 -6.75 13.98 -14.15
N MET A 237 -8.00 14.40 -14.35
CA MET A 237 -8.34 15.58 -15.14
C MET A 237 -8.67 16.78 -14.25
N VAL A 238 -8.04 17.93 -14.48
CA VAL A 238 -8.43 19.21 -13.87
C VAL A 238 -9.29 20.04 -14.81
N GLY A 239 -10.49 20.41 -14.38
CA GLY A 239 -11.38 21.30 -15.12
C GLY A 239 -11.06 22.77 -14.84
N LEU A 240 -10.67 23.51 -15.87
CA LEU A 240 -10.24 24.91 -15.79
C LEU A 240 -11.32 25.85 -16.31
N THR A 241 -11.63 26.85 -15.49
CA THR A 241 -12.58 27.95 -15.81
C THR A 241 -11.91 29.12 -16.54
N GLY A 242 -10.57 29.14 -16.65
CA GLY A 242 -9.80 30.24 -17.23
C GLY A 242 -9.60 31.45 -16.32
N GLY A 243 -9.83 31.29 -15.01
CA GLY A 243 -9.55 32.30 -13.98
C GLY A 243 -8.29 32.01 -13.15
N PRO A 244 -7.90 32.92 -12.23
CA PRO A 244 -6.67 32.82 -11.45
C PRO A 244 -6.61 31.60 -10.50
N GLU A 245 -7.75 31.00 -10.17
CA GLU A 245 -7.84 29.75 -9.38
C GLU A 245 -7.22 28.54 -10.09
N GLY A 246 -7.08 28.59 -11.43
CA GLY A 246 -6.60 27.46 -12.22
C GLY A 246 -5.23 26.98 -11.79
N GLU A 247 -4.32 27.88 -11.39
CA GLU A 247 -3.01 27.51 -10.86
C GLU A 247 -3.11 26.65 -9.59
N THR A 248 -3.96 27.04 -8.64
CA THR A 248 -4.18 26.29 -7.40
C THR A 248 -4.76 24.91 -7.69
N LEU A 249 -5.69 24.82 -8.65
CA LEU A 249 -6.30 23.56 -9.06
C LEU A 249 -5.28 22.64 -9.74
N ILE A 250 -4.46 23.17 -10.64
CA ILE A 250 -3.40 22.42 -11.33
C ILE A 250 -2.38 21.89 -10.32
N ARG A 251 -1.89 22.73 -9.40
CA ARG A 251 -0.91 22.30 -8.38
C ARG A 251 -1.49 21.24 -7.43
N ARG A 252 -2.78 21.32 -7.11
CA ARG A 252 -3.45 20.30 -6.30
C ARG A 252 -3.65 19.00 -7.06
N ALA A 253 -4.10 19.06 -8.32
CA ALA A 253 -4.26 17.90 -9.18
C ALA A 253 -2.92 17.18 -9.42
N ALA A 254 -1.85 17.93 -9.69
CA ALA A 254 -0.49 17.37 -9.81
C ALA A 254 -0.01 16.70 -8.52
N ARG A 255 -0.37 17.24 -7.35
CA ARG A 255 -0.07 16.59 -6.06
C ARG A 255 -0.85 15.30 -5.85
N ILE A 256 -2.08 15.22 -6.36
CA ILE A 256 -2.87 13.99 -6.33
C ILE A 256 -2.23 12.96 -7.26
N ALA A 257 -1.87 13.36 -8.49
CA ALA A 257 -1.20 12.49 -9.47
C ALA A 257 0.14 11.96 -8.96
N ALA A 258 0.93 12.79 -8.27
CA ALA A 258 2.23 12.40 -7.73
C ALA A 258 2.16 11.34 -6.59
N ARG A 259 0.97 11.05 -6.04
CA ARG A 259 0.82 10.02 -4.99
C ARG A 259 0.88 8.60 -5.52
N THR A 260 0.53 8.41 -6.79
CA THR A 260 0.47 7.10 -7.43
C THR A 260 1.43 7.09 -8.62
N PRO A 261 2.52 6.30 -8.58
CA PRO A 261 3.47 6.21 -9.69
C PRO A 261 2.78 5.80 -11.00
N GLY A 262 3.05 6.51 -12.09
CA GLY A 262 2.45 6.23 -13.40
C GLY A 262 1.09 6.90 -13.66
N SER A 263 0.64 7.81 -12.78
CA SER A 263 -0.59 8.59 -13.00
C SER A 263 -0.40 9.69 -14.04
N GLU A 264 -1.43 9.94 -14.84
CA GLU A 264 -1.42 11.00 -15.85
C GLU A 264 -2.23 12.22 -15.39
N LEU A 265 -1.72 13.41 -15.70
CA LEU A 265 -2.40 14.68 -15.45
C LEU A 265 -2.91 15.28 -16.76
N LEU A 266 -4.23 15.48 -16.86
CA LEU A 266 -4.87 16.19 -17.96
C LEU A 266 -5.48 17.48 -17.45
N ALA A 267 -5.38 18.57 -18.21
CA ALA A 267 -6.09 19.81 -17.93
C ALA A 267 -7.06 20.10 -19.07
N LEU A 268 -8.33 20.35 -18.75
CA LEU A 268 -9.35 20.68 -19.74
C LEU A 268 -9.94 22.05 -19.49
N HIS A 269 -9.85 22.93 -20.49
CA HIS A 269 -10.63 24.16 -20.53
C HIS A 269 -11.76 24.03 -21.54
N VAL A 270 -13.01 24.28 -21.09
CA VAL A 270 -14.17 24.32 -21.97
C VAL A 270 -14.51 25.76 -22.30
N VAL A 271 -14.50 26.11 -23.58
CA VAL A 271 -14.96 27.40 -24.09
C VAL A 271 -16.47 27.30 -24.36
N PRO A 272 -17.33 28.08 -23.66
CA PRO A 272 -18.76 28.09 -23.93
C PRO A 272 -19.07 28.69 -25.31
N ALA A 273 -19.98 28.07 -26.05
CA ALA A 273 -20.38 28.52 -27.40
C ALA A 273 -20.94 29.94 -27.44
N ASP A 274 -21.47 30.44 -26.32
CA ASP A 274 -22.12 31.75 -26.23
C ASP A 274 -21.14 32.93 -26.19
N GLY A 275 -19.83 32.70 -26.02
CA GLY A 275 -18.79 33.75 -26.02
C GLY A 275 -18.86 34.77 -24.87
N LEU A 276 -19.87 34.71 -24.00
CA LEU A 276 -20.17 35.67 -22.91
C LEU A 276 -19.26 35.54 -21.68
N THR A 277 -18.33 34.60 -21.66
CA THR A 277 -17.33 34.44 -20.59
C THR A 277 -15.94 34.59 -21.17
N HIS A 278 -15.35 35.77 -20.99
CA HIS A 278 -13.97 36.02 -21.38
C HIS A 278 -13.03 35.49 -20.30
N ALA A 279 -12.47 34.30 -20.54
CA ALA A 279 -11.27 33.86 -19.82
C ALA A 279 -10.12 34.80 -20.18
N ASP A 280 -9.27 35.11 -19.21
CA ASP A 280 -8.08 35.92 -19.45
C ASP A 280 -7.07 35.11 -20.30
N PRO A 281 -6.76 35.53 -21.54
CA PRO A 281 -5.84 34.79 -22.41
C PRO A 281 -4.45 34.62 -21.78
N ALA A 282 -4.01 35.58 -20.96
CA ALA A 282 -2.73 35.48 -20.27
C ALA A 282 -2.76 34.38 -19.20
N ALA A 283 -3.86 34.29 -18.44
CA ALA A 283 -4.04 33.24 -17.43
C ALA A 283 -4.09 31.83 -18.07
N LEU A 284 -4.75 31.67 -19.21
CA LEU A 284 -4.79 30.40 -19.94
C LEU A 284 -3.40 29.98 -20.44
N ALA A 285 -2.60 30.92 -20.95
CA ALA A 285 -1.23 30.65 -21.39
C ALA A 285 -0.36 30.20 -20.21
N SER A 286 -0.41 30.91 -19.08
CA SER A 286 0.33 30.52 -17.87
C SER A 286 -0.10 29.16 -17.31
N GLN A 287 -1.40 28.84 -17.36
CA GLN A 287 -1.93 27.54 -16.94
C GLN A 287 -1.45 26.41 -17.84
N ARG A 288 -1.39 26.62 -19.16
CA ARG A 288 -0.84 25.63 -20.10
C ARG A 288 0.62 25.33 -19.78
N THR A 289 1.45 26.38 -19.66
CA THR A 289 2.88 26.21 -19.32
C THR A 289 3.07 25.49 -17.98
N LEU A 290 2.22 25.78 -16.99
CA LEU A 290 2.28 25.12 -15.68
C LEU A 290 1.95 23.62 -15.77
N VAL A 291 0.90 23.25 -16.52
CA VAL A 291 0.52 21.84 -16.71
C VAL A 291 1.63 21.06 -17.41
N GLU A 292 2.19 21.63 -18.48
CA GLU A 292 3.29 21.03 -19.25
C GLU A 292 4.56 20.88 -18.39
N SER A 293 4.88 21.88 -17.56
CA SER A 293 6.03 21.82 -16.64
C SER A 293 5.90 20.72 -15.57
N LEU A 294 4.67 20.29 -15.27
CA LEU A 294 4.35 19.23 -14.31
C LEU A 294 4.19 17.86 -14.99
N GLY A 295 4.51 17.76 -16.29
CA GLY A 295 4.40 16.53 -17.07
C GLY A 295 2.98 16.16 -17.47
N GLY A 296 2.03 17.11 -17.39
CA GLY A 296 0.65 16.91 -17.82
C GLY A 296 0.38 17.43 -19.24
N THR A 297 -0.80 17.10 -19.78
CA THR A 297 -1.26 17.59 -21.09
C THR A 297 -2.40 18.59 -20.96
N TYR A 298 -2.38 19.64 -21.78
CA TYR A 298 -3.42 20.68 -21.78
C TYR A 298 -4.33 20.54 -23.01
N HIS A 299 -5.63 20.50 -22.76
CA HIS A 299 -6.68 20.34 -23.77
C HIS A 299 -7.69 21.48 -23.70
N GLN A 300 -8.20 21.87 -24.86
CA GLN A 300 -9.22 22.90 -24.98
C GLN A 300 -10.33 22.39 -25.90
N THR A 301 -11.57 22.46 -25.42
CA THR A 301 -12.75 22.01 -26.19
C THR A 301 -13.84 23.07 -26.17
N THR A 302 -14.67 23.09 -27.20
CA THR A 302 -15.82 23.98 -27.31
C THR A 302 -17.10 23.19 -27.05
N GLY A 303 -18.02 23.71 -26.23
CA GLY A 303 -19.29 23.04 -25.96
C GLY A 303 -20.39 23.97 -25.47
N GLU A 304 -21.64 23.66 -25.81
CA GLU A 304 -22.83 24.40 -25.36
C GLU A 304 -23.05 24.26 -23.85
N SER A 305 -22.65 23.12 -23.28
CA SER A 305 -22.70 22.85 -21.83
C SER A 305 -21.32 22.43 -21.34
N VAL A 306 -20.76 23.24 -20.42
CA VAL A 306 -19.47 22.96 -19.76
C VAL A 306 -19.45 21.58 -19.10
N VAL A 307 -20.55 21.19 -18.45
CA VAL A 307 -20.66 19.89 -17.78
C VAL A 307 -20.69 18.74 -18.79
N ALA A 308 -21.44 18.89 -19.88
CA ALA A 308 -21.54 17.85 -20.90
C ALA A 308 -20.19 17.64 -21.59
N ALA A 309 -19.50 18.73 -21.96
CA ALA A 309 -18.19 18.68 -22.58
C ALA A 309 -17.12 18.09 -21.63
N LEU A 310 -17.12 18.48 -20.35
CA LEU A 310 -16.23 17.90 -19.33
C LEU A 310 -16.43 16.38 -19.22
N LEU A 311 -17.67 15.91 -19.11
CA LEU A 311 -17.97 14.48 -18.95
C LEU A 311 -17.73 13.68 -20.21
N GLN A 312 -18.00 14.25 -21.39
CA GLN A 312 -17.72 13.59 -22.67
C GLN A 312 -16.21 13.40 -22.87
N PHE A 313 -15.42 14.44 -22.60
CA PHE A 313 -13.96 14.35 -22.65
C PHE A 313 -13.43 13.36 -21.61
N ALA A 314 -13.94 13.42 -20.37
CA ALA A 314 -13.54 12.51 -19.30
C ALA A 314 -13.75 11.04 -19.67
N ARG A 315 -14.86 10.71 -20.33
CA ARG A 315 -15.13 9.34 -20.79
C ARG A 315 -14.29 8.93 -21.98
N ALA A 316 -14.08 9.84 -22.94
CA ALA A 316 -13.23 9.56 -24.11
C ALA A 316 -11.78 9.29 -23.69
N GLU A 317 -11.29 10.01 -22.69
CA GLU A 317 -9.94 9.87 -22.14
C GLU A 317 -9.87 8.93 -20.92
N ASN A 318 -10.90 8.12 -20.64
CA ASN A 318 -10.91 7.17 -19.51
C ASN A 318 -10.39 7.78 -18.18
N VAL A 319 -10.81 9.01 -17.88
CA VAL A 319 -10.43 9.74 -16.68
C VAL A 319 -11.02 9.03 -15.46
N THR A 320 -10.18 8.72 -14.47
CA THR A 320 -10.60 8.11 -13.20
C THR A 320 -11.06 9.17 -12.21
N GLN A 321 -10.45 10.36 -12.23
CA GLN A 321 -10.74 11.43 -11.29
C GLN A 321 -10.82 12.81 -11.96
N ILE A 322 -11.82 13.61 -11.57
CA ILE A 322 -12.03 14.99 -12.04
C ILE A 322 -11.83 15.96 -10.88
N VAL A 323 -10.89 16.90 -11.02
CA VAL A 323 -10.64 17.99 -10.08
C VAL A 323 -11.32 19.27 -10.57
N LEU A 324 -12.20 19.86 -9.75
CA LEU A 324 -12.94 21.09 -10.03
C LEU A 324 -12.77 22.12 -8.91
N GLY A 325 -12.80 23.40 -9.26
CA GLY A 325 -12.87 24.48 -8.27
C GLY A 325 -14.27 24.69 -7.70
N ALA A 326 -14.35 25.07 -6.42
CA ALA A 326 -15.59 25.53 -5.80
C ALA A 326 -16.11 26.82 -6.50
N SER A 327 -17.41 26.88 -6.79
CA SER A 327 -17.99 28.00 -7.56
C SER A 327 -17.94 29.34 -6.82
N ARG A 328 -17.68 30.43 -7.57
CA ARG A 328 -17.64 31.83 -7.09
C ARG A 328 -19.00 32.54 -7.01
N ARG A 329 -20.11 31.89 -7.39
CA ARG A 329 -21.41 32.58 -7.54
C ARG A 329 -22.12 32.82 -6.18
N GLY A 330 -22.81 33.96 -6.05
CA GLY A 330 -23.49 34.39 -4.82
C GLY A 330 -24.67 33.50 -4.40
N ARG A 331 -25.02 33.53 -3.11
CA ARG A 331 -25.98 32.60 -2.45
C ARG A 331 -27.38 32.54 -3.09
N LEU A 332 -27.82 33.60 -3.76
CA LEU A 332 -29.11 33.64 -4.47
C LEU A 332 -29.11 32.81 -5.76
N SER A 333 -27.97 32.73 -6.45
CA SER A 333 -27.84 31.92 -7.68
C SER A 333 -27.86 30.41 -7.40
N LEU A 334 -27.45 29.99 -6.20
CA LEU A 334 -27.50 28.60 -5.71
C LEU A 334 -28.92 28.09 -5.44
N LEU A 335 -29.91 28.98 -5.32
CA LEU A 335 -31.32 28.62 -5.15
C LEU A 335 -32.04 28.42 -6.50
N LEU A 336 -31.48 28.95 -7.60
CA LEU A 336 -32.12 28.96 -8.92
C LEU A 336 -31.45 28.01 -9.94
N ASP A 337 -30.15 27.73 -9.82
CA ASP A 337 -29.48 26.77 -10.72
C ASP A 337 -28.39 25.95 -9.98
N ALA A 338 -28.32 24.65 -10.27
CA ALA A 338 -27.31 23.77 -9.71
C ALA A 338 -25.94 24.09 -10.34
N GLY A 339 -24.96 24.47 -9.52
CA GLY A 339 -23.61 24.81 -10.01
C GLY A 339 -22.95 23.66 -10.78
N VAL A 340 -21.96 24.00 -11.64
CA VAL A 340 -21.21 23.06 -12.50
C VAL A 340 -20.72 21.85 -11.70
N GLY A 341 -20.13 22.04 -10.51
CA GLY A 341 -19.68 20.95 -9.66
C GLY A 341 -20.78 19.97 -9.23
N HIS A 342 -21.98 20.44 -8.86
CA HIS A 342 -23.08 19.55 -8.46
C HIS A 342 -23.66 18.78 -9.65
N ARG A 343 -23.74 19.43 -10.81
CA ARG A 343 -24.17 18.77 -12.05
C ARG A 343 -23.14 17.75 -12.56
N THR A 344 -21.84 18.04 -12.44
CA THR A 344 -20.78 17.08 -12.78
C THR A 344 -20.82 15.87 -11.85
N ILE A 345 -20.97 16.05 -10.52
CA ILE A 345 -21.09 14.93 -9.57
C ILE A 345 -22.29 14.02 -9.91
N ARG A 346 -23.42 14.59 -10.32
CA ARG A 346 -24.59 13.77 -10.72
C ARG A 346 -24.39 13.02 -12.04
N GLY A 347 -23.55 13.53 -12.94
CA GLY A 347 -23.33 12.97 -14.28
C GLY A 347 -22.04 12.16 -14.43
N SER A 348 -21.16 12.15 -13.42
CA SER A 348 -19.83 11.52 -13.50
C SER A 348 -19.87 9.99 -13.50
N GLY A 349 -20.94 9.39 -13.00
CA GLY A 349 -21.06 7.93 -12.92
C GLY A 349 -19.97 7.36 -12.01
N PRO A 350 -19.10 6.45 -12.50
CA PRO A 350 -17.99 5.88 -11.73
C PRO A 350 -16.78 6.81 -11.57
N ILE A 351 -16.75 7.96 -12.25
CA ILE A 351 -15.61 8.89 -12.20
C ILE A 351 -15.70 9.72 -10.91
N ASP A 352 -14.63 9.68 -10.11
CA ASP A 352 -14.55 10.43 -8.86
C ASP A 352 -14.43 11.94 -9.11
N VAL A 353 -15.14 12.77 -8.34
CA VAL A 353 -15.12 14.23 -8.52
C VAL A 353 -14.63 14.93 -7.25
N HIS A 354 -13.44 15.54 -7.34
CA HIS A 354 -12.79 16.30 -6.28
C HIS A 354 -13.08 17.79 -6.41
N VAL A 355 -13.80 18.37 -5.45
CA VAL A 355 -14.08 19.82 -5.42
C VAL A 355 -13.13 20.52 -4.45
N ILE A 356 -12.30 21.41 -4.96
CA ILE A 356 -11.26 22.13 -4.21
C ILE A 356 -11.71 23.56 -3.92
N THR A 357 -11.64 23.96 -2.66
CA THR A 357 -11.88 25.34 -2.23
C THR A 357 -10.63 26.21 -2.51
N HIS A 358 -10.85 27.44 -2.95
CA HIS A 358 -9.78 28.41 -3.25
C HIS A 358 -10.09 29.78 -2.65
N GLU A 359 -9.07 30.60 -2.35
CA GLU A 359 -9.24 31.89 -1.66
C GLU A 359 -10.18 32.86 -2.38
N ALA A 360 -10.20 32.84 -3.72
CA ALA A 360 -11.14 33.65 -4.51
C ALA A 360 -12.62 33.27 -4.34
N ALA A 361 -12.94 32.09 -3.79
CA ALA A 361 -14.30 31.71 -3.39
C ALA A 361 -14.64 32.15 -1.95
N ALA A 362 -13.62 32.37 -1.11
CA ALA A 362 -13.78 32.85 0.27
C ALA A 362 -14.06 34.37 0.34
N GLY A 363 -13.57 35.15 -0.62
CA GLY A 363 -13.68 36.62 -0.65
C GLY A 363 -15.11 37.19 -0.80
N SER A 364 -16.10 36.40 -1.22
CA SER A 364 -17.50 36.84 -1.37
C SER A 364 -18.34 36.68 -0.09
N ALA A 365 -17.78 36.18 1.00
CA ALA A 365 -18.53 35.89 2.22
C ALA A 365 -18.64 37.11 3.14
N PHE A 366 -19.54 38.06 2.81
CA PHE A 366 -20.08 38.95 3.84
C PHE A 366 -20.92 38.09 4.81
N THR A 367 -20.34 37.76 5.96
CA THR A 367 -20.92 36.83 6.94
C THR A 367 -21.85 37.55 7.92
N THR A 368 -23.07 37.88 7.49
CA THR A 368 -24.17 37.95 8.47
C THR A 368 -24.48 36.54 8.93
N ARG A 369 -24.02 36.18 10.15
CA ARG A 369 -24.40 34.96 10.86
C ARG A 369 -25.91 34.98 11.11
N LEU A 370 -26.69 34.49 10.15
CA LEU A 370 -28.07 34.10 10.42
C LEU A 370 -28.05 32.83 11.28
N PRO A 371 -28.81 32.79 12.40
CA PRO A 371 -28.87 31.61 13.27
C PRO A 371 -29.36 30.40 12.48
N ARG A 372 -28.59 29.31 12.55
CA ARG A 372 -28.97 28.01 11.97
C ARG A 372 -30.27 27.53 12.65
N PRO A 373 -31.36 27.23 11.92
CA PRO A 373 -32.56 26.70 12.55
C PRO A 373 -32.27 25.30 13.09
N GLY A 374 -32.54 25.10 14.39
CA GLY A 374 -32.41 23.82 15.08
C GLY A 374 -33.28 22.73 14.44
N ARG A 375 -32.72 21.52 14.38
CA ARG A 375 -33.26 20.35 13.66
C ARG A 375 -34.30 19.55 14.45
N GLY A 376 -35.30 20.22 15.03
CA GLY A 376 -36.39 19.54 15.76
C GLY A 376 -37.76 20.21 15.56
N THR A 377 -38.83 19.43 15.69
CA THR A 377 -40.23 19.87 15.78
C THR A 377 -40.61 20.36 17.19
N GLY A 378 -39.65 20.91 17.93
CA GLY A 378 -39.84 21.26 19.33
C GLY A 378 -40.85 22.40 19.56
N PRO A 379 -41.42 22.50 20.78
CA PRO A 379 -42.44 23.50 21.13
C PRO A 379 -41.98 24.94 20.87
N ARG A 380 -40.67 25.21 20.94
CA ARG A 380 -40.08 26.53 20.63
C ARG A 380 -40.36 27.00 19.19
N ARG A 381 -40.38 26.08 18.21
CA ARG A 381 -40.61 26.44 16.80
C ARG A 381 -42.09 26.63 16.49
N PHE A 382 -42.95 25.88 17.18
CA PHE A 382 -44.40 26.12 17.18
C PHE A 382 -44.70 27.52 17.71
N TRP A 383 -44.15 27.87 18.89
CA TRP A 383 -44.33 29.19 19.48
C TRP A 383 -43.70 30.31 18.65
N SER A 384 -42.52 30.12 18.05
CA SER A 384 -41.92 31.16 17.20
C SER A 384 -42.70 31.38 15.90
N ALA A 385 -43.26 30.33 15.31
CA ALA A 385 -44.13 30.45 14.14
C ALA A 385 -45.48 31.07 14.51
N ALA A 386 -46.05 30.72 15.66
CA ALA A 386 -47.29 31.29 16.16
C ALA A 386 -47.14 32.79 16.49
N VAL A 387 -46.08 33.17 17.20
CA VAL A 387 -45.76 34.58 17.52
C VAL A 387 -45.45 35.36 16.24
N GLY A 388 -44.65 34.80 15.34
CA GLY A 388 -44.36 35.42 14.05
C GLY A 388 -45.62 35.67 13.22
N ALA A 389 -46.56 34.72 13.22
CA ALA A 389 -47.81 34.88 12.50
C ALA A 389 -48.79 35.85 13.18
N ALA A 390 -48.82 35.86 14.52
CA ALA A 390 -49.60 36.82 15.30
C ALA A 390 -49.14 38.27 15.08
N LEU A 391 -47.86 38.49 14.74
CA LEU A 391 -47.33 39.79 14.37
C LEU A 391 -47.50 40.09 12.87
N LEU A 392 -47.32 39.08 12.00
CA LEU A 392 -47.40 39.23 10.55
C LEU A 392 -48.83 39.55 10.07
N LEU A 393 -49.85 38.86 10.58
CA LEU A 393 -51.23 39.04 10.12
C LEU A 393 -51.76 40.46 10.34
N PRO A 394 -51.63 41.09 11.53
CA PRO A 394 -52.08 42.46 11.73
C PRO A 394 -51.32 43.48 10.87
N VAL A 395 -50.00 43.32 10.74
CA VAL A 395 -49.17 44.20 9.91
C VAL A 395 -49.59 44.10 8.44
N LEU A 396 -49.81 42.88 7.95
CA LEU A 396 -50.24 42.63 6.59
C LEU A 396 -51.65 43.19 6.34
N THR A 397 -52.54 43.03 7.31
CA THR A 397 -53.90 43.61 7.25
C THR A 397 -53.85 45.13 7.21
N LEU A 398 -53.05 45.77 8.07
CA LEU A 398 -52.85 47.23 8.09
C LEU A 398 -52.28 47.77 6.76
N LEU A 399 -51.36 47.02 6.15
CA LEU A 399 -50.74 47.39 4.88
C LEU A 399 -51.70 47.21 3.70
N LEU A 400 -52.58 46.21 3.74
CA LEU A 400 -53.59 45.95 2.73
C LEU A 400 -54.81 46.87 2.84
N THR A 401 -55.12 47.40 4.03
CA THR A 401 -56.16 48.42 4.24
C THR A 401 -55.65 49.85 4.02
N ALA A 402 -54.34 50.05 3.80
CA ALA A 402 -53.78 51.35 3.46
C ALA A 402 -54.38 51.91 2.15
N PRO A 403 -54.48 53.24 1.97
CA PRO A 403 -55.24 53.85 0.88
C PRO A 403 -54.67 53.66 -0.55
N VAL A 404 -53.65 52.81 -0.75
CA VAL A 404 -52.87 52.72 -1.99
C VAL A 404 -53.01 51.41 -2.80
N PRO A 405 -53.43 50.23 -2.28
CA PRO A 405 -53.72 49.08 -3.13
C PRO A 405 -55.24 48.83 -3.29
N ARG A 406 -55.77 48.95 -4.52
CA ARG A 406 -57.10 48.44 -4.90
C ARG A 406 -57.05 46.93 -5.15
N LEU A 407 -56.71 46.14 -4.14
CA LEU A 407 -56.81 44.67 -4.23
C LEU A 407 -58.24 44.27 -3.88
N GLY A 408 -58.94 43.61 -4.80
CA GLY A 408 -60.22 42.96 -4.48
C GLY A 408 -60.03 41.80 -3.49
N LEU A 409 -61.12 41.28 -2.93
CA LEU A 409 -61.11 40.19 -1.93
C LEU A 409 -60.21 39.02 -2.34
N SER A 410 -60.24 38.61 -3.62
CA SER A 410 -59.39 37.54 -4.14
C SER A 410 -57.90 37.82 -4.01
N GLY A 411 -57.47 39.07 -4.23
CA GLY A 411 -56.06 39.48 -4.08
C GLY A 411 -55.62 39.44 -2.63
N VAL A 412 -56.46 39.92 -1.71
CA VAL A 412 -56.22 39.89 -0.26
C VAL A 412 -56.08 38.45 0.24
N LEU A 413 -56.98 37.55 -0.18
CA LEU A 413 -56.93 36.13 0.18
C LEU A 413 -55.66 35.43 -0.33
N LEU A 414 -55.14 35.78 -1.52
CA LEU A 414 -53.88 35.24 -2.02
C LEU A 414 -52.67 35.66 -1.18
N VAL A 415 -52.64 36.91 -0.69
CA VAL A 415 -51.55 37.37 0.19
C VAL A 415 -51.63 36.68 1.55
N TYR A 416 -52.82 36.52 2.12
CA TYR A 416 -52.99 35.74 3.35
C TYR A 416 -52.65 34.25 3.17
N LEU A 417 -52.90 33.69 2.00
CA LEU A 417 -52.49 32.32 1.67
C LEU A 417 -50.97 32.16 1.76
N LEU A 418 -50.20 33.10 1.21
CA LEU A 418 -48.74 33.10 1.30
C LEU A 418 -48.25 33.15 2.76
N ALA A 419 -48.90 33.95 3.60
CA ALA A 419 -48.59 33.99 5.03
C ALA A 419 -48.86 32.64 5.72
N ALA A 420 -50.01 32.01 5.46
CA ALA A 420 -50.35 30.69 6.00
C ALA A 420 -49.35 29.60 5.55
N VAL A 421 -48.93 29.62 4.28
CA VAL A 421 -47.91 28.69 3.75
C VAL A 421 -46.55 28.92 4.41
N GLY A 422 -46.13 30.18 4.58
CA GLY A 422 -44.91 30.53 5.32
C GLY A 422 -44.91 29.98 6.74
N THR A 423 -46.03 30.13 7.46
CA THR A 423 -46.20 29.56 8.80
C THR A 423 -46.15 28.03 8.78
N ALA A 424 -46.73 27.36 7.77
CA ALA A 424 -46.70 25.90 7.65
C ALA A 424 -45.27 25.33 7.49
N LEU A 425 -44.42 26.03 6.75
CA LEU A 425 -43.02 25.64 6.53
C LEU A 425 -42.16 25.74 7.81
N VAL A 426 -42.44 26.75 8.64
CA VAL A 426 -41.69 27.04 9.87
C VAL A 426 -42.23 26.28 11.08
N GLY A 427 -43.54 26.35 11.31
CA GLY A 427 -44.22 25.89 12.54
C GLY A 427 -45.04 24.61 12.41
N GLY A 428 -45.32 24.15 11.19
CA GLY A 428 -46.14 22.96 10.93
C GLY A 428 -47.62 23.25 10.70
N LEU A 429 -48.43 22.19 10.59
CA LEU A 429 -49.82 22.28 10.14
C LEU A 429 -50.74 23.03 11.12
N VAL A 430 -50.61 22.76 12.42
CA VAL A 430 -51.48 23.34 13.46
C VAL A 430 -51.40 24.87 13.53
N PRO A 431 -50.22 25.52 13.61
CA PRO A 431 -50.17 26.98 13.60
C PRO A 431 -50.58 27.56 12.24
N ALA A 432 -50.35 26.87 11.12
CA ALA A 432 -50.80 27.32 9.81
C ALA A 432 -52.34 27.31 9.68
N LEU A 433 -53.01 26.30 10.25
CA LEU A 433 -54.47 26.25 10.30
C LEU A 433 -55.03 27.41 11.14
N ALA A 434 -54.42 27.68 12.31
CA ALA A 434 -54.80 28.82 13.14
C ALA A 434 -54.64 30.16 12.38
N VAL A 435 -53.57 30.31 11.60
CA VAL A 435 -53.32 31.48 10.74
C VAL A 435 -54.33 31.59 9.60
N ALA A 436 -54.68 30.48 8.95
CA ALA A 436 -55.69 30.48 7.88
C ALA A 436 -57.07 30.90 8.41
N LEU A 437 -57.45 30.41 9.59
CA LEU A 437 -58.71 30.79 10.26
C LEU A 437 -58.70 32.27 10.69
N ALA A 438 -57.62 32.71 11.33
CA ALA A 438 -57.47 34.11 11.72
C ALA A 438 -57.46 35.06 10.51
N ALA A 439 -56.80 34.66 9.42
CA ALA A 439 -56.79 35.42 8.17
C ALA A 439 -58.18 35.48 7.52
N ALA A 440 -58.96 34.39 7.56
CA ALA A 440 -60.33 34.39 7.05
C ALA A 440 -61.23 35.35 7.86
N LEU A 441 -61.10 35.37 9.19
CA LEU A 441 -61.83 36.31 10.06
C LEU A 441 -61.42 37.77 9.82
N LEU A 442 -60.13 38.03 9.61
CA LEU A 442 -59.63 39.37 9.28
C LEU A 442 -60.07 39.81 7.88
N ALA A 443 -60.06 38.90 6.91
CA ALA A 443 -60.56 39.16 5.57
C ALA A 443 -62.05 39.52 5.60
N ASP A 444 -62.85 38.76 6.35
CA ASP A 444 -64.28 39.03 6.53
C ASP A 444 -64.53 40.41 7.15
N TYR A 445 -63.88 40.70 8.28
CA TYR A 445 -64.10 41.93 9.03
C TYR A 445 -63.66 43.21 8.29
N TYR A 446 -62.57 43.17 7.50
CA TYR A 446 -61.99 44.37 6.87
C TYR A 446 -62.27 44.53 5.38
N PHE A 447 -62.68 43.46 4.68
CA PHE A 447 -62.77 43.47 3.22
C PHE A 447 -64.11 42.92 2.66
N THR A 448 -64.97 42.31 3.49
CA THR A 448 -66.33 41.90 3.10
C THR A 448 -67.36 42.94 3.53
N ALA A 449 -68.33 43.26 2.68
CA ALA A 449 -69.41 44.21 3.02
C ALA A 449 -70.55 43.50 3.78
N PRO A 450 -71.13 44.11 4.84
CA PRO A 450 -70.77 45.40 5.44
C PRO A 450 -69.45 45.35 6.24
N LEU A 451 -68.58 46.33 6.00
CA LEU A 451 -67.27 46.42 6.64
C LEU A 451 -67.40 46.54 8.17
N HIS A 452 -66.41 45.99 8.89
CA HIS A 452 -66.35 45.96 10.35
C HIS A 452 -67.47 45.16 11.03
N SER A 453 -68.05 44.21 10.30
CA SER A 453 -69.05 43.26 10.75
C SER A 453 -68.63 41.85 10.35
N LEU A 454 -69.03 40.84 11.13
CA LEU A 454 -68.87 39.42 10.79
C LEU A 454 -70.16 38.82 10.18
N ARG A 455 -71.02 39.68 9.63
CA ARG A 455 -72.26 39.28 8.96
C ARG A 455 -72.01 39.20 7.46
N VAL A 456 -71.93 37.99 6.94
CA VAL A 456 -71.77 37.75 5.51
C VAL A 456 -73.14 37.80 4.82
N GLU A 457 -73.46 38.92 4.17
CA GLU A 457 -74.75 39.11 3.49
C GLU A 457 -74.75 38.54 2.06
N HIS A 458 -73.58 38.50 1.41
CA HIS A 458 -73.43 37.98 0.06
C HIS A 458 -72.91 36.54 0.07
N GLY A 459 -73.69 35.61 -0.50
CA GLY A 459 -73.31 34.19 -0.58
C GLY A 459 -72.00 33.94 -1.35
N GLY A 460 -71.62 34.84 -2.26
CA GLY A 460 -70.34 34.78 -2.99
C GLY A 460 -69.12 34.95 -2.09
N ASP A 461 -69.18 35.88 -1.13
CA ASP A 461 -68.06 36.15 -0.21
C ASP A 461 -67.92 35.04 0.84
N ALA A 462 -69.05 34.48 1.31
CA ALA A 462 -69.05 33.30 2.17
C ALA A 462 -68.37 32.10 1.49
N LEU A 463 -68.67 31.87 0.21
CA LEU A 463 -68.07 30.80 -0.57
C LEU A 463 -66.57 31.06 -0.83
N ALA A 464 -66.18 32.30 -1.10
CA ALA A 464 -64.77 32.68 -1.26
C ALA A 464 -63.94 32.44 0.01
N LEU A 465 -64.46 32.83 1.19
CA LEU A 465 -63.82 32.60 2.48
C LEU A 465 -63.71 31.10 2.82
N ALA A 466 -64.76 30.33 2.56
CA ALA A 466 -64.76 28.88 2.76
C ALA A 466 -63.73 28.19 1.84
N CYS A 467 -63.73 28.54 0.55
CA CYS A 467 -62.74 28.05 -0.41
C CYS A 467 -61.31 28.43 -0.02
N PHE A 468 -61.10 29.64 0.52
CA PHE A 468 -59.79 30.07 1.00
C PHE A 468 -59.30 29.22 2.18
N VAL A 469 -60.13 28.97 3.20
CA VAL A 469 -59.71 28.13 4.35
C VAL A 469 -59.36 26.71 3.89
N ILE A 470 -60.15 26.14 2.97
CA ILE A 470 -59.88 24.82 2.39
C ILE A 470 -58.55 24.83 1.61
N ALA A 471 -58.37 25.81 0.71
CA ALA A 471 -57.16 25.94 -0.10
C ALA A 471 -55.92 26.17 0.77
N ALA A 472 -55.98 27.06 1.76
CA ALA A 472 -54.89 27.33 2.69
C ALA A 472 -54.51 26.11 3.52
N THR A 473 -55.50 25.33 3.97
CA THR A 473 -55.26 24.09 4.72
C THR A 473 -54.61 23.02 3.84
N LEU A 474 -55.10 22.83 2.60
CA LEU A 474 -54.54 21.86 1.66
C LEU A 474 -53.11 22.22 1.24
N VAL A 475 -52.87 23.47 0.84
CA VAL A 475 -51.54 23.95 0.43
C VAL A 475 -50.59 23.92 1.63
N GLY A 476 -51.05 24.31 2.82
CA GLY A 476 -50.27 24.21 4.06
C GLY A 476 -49.90 22.76 4.42
N ALA A 477 -50.83 21.81 4.27
CA ALA A 477 -50.58 20.40 4.50
C ALA A 477 -49.61 19.80 3.47
N ALA A 478 -49.77 20.14 2.19
CA ALA A 478 -48.88 19.72 1.12
C ALA A 478 -47.46 20.28 1.30
N ALA A 479 -47.34 21.57 1.62
CA ALA A 479 -46.05 22.22 1.92
C ALA A 479 -45.37 21.58 3.14
N HIS A 480 -46.14 21.27 4.19
CA HIS A 480 -45.64 20.57 5.37
C HIS A 480 -45.22 19.13 5.06
N ALA A 481 -45.98 18.40 4.24
CA ALA A 481 -45.63 17.06 3.78
C ALA A 481 -44.35 17.06 2.93
N ALA A 482 -44.24 17.96 1.95
CA ALA A 482 -43.03 18.13 1.13
C ALA A 482 -41.80 18.51 1.98
N ALA A 483 -41.96 19.39 2.96
CA ALA A 483 -40.91 19.75 3.90
C ALA A 483 -40.50 18.57 4.81
N ARG A 484 -41.43 17.66 5.15
CA ARG A 484 -41.13 16.44 5.90
C ARG A 484 -40.36 15.43 5.03
N HIS A 485 -40.80 15.18 3.80
CA HIS A 485 -40.12 14.27 2.87
C HIS A 485 -38.68 14.71 2.55
N THR A 486 -38.47 16.01 2.29
CA THR A 486 -37.11 16.54 2.04
C THR A 486 -36.21 16.41 3.26
N ARG A 487 -36.73 16.64 4.47
CA ARG A 487 -35.97 16.46 5.73
C ARG A 487 -35.63 14.99 5.97
N GLN A 488 -36.54 14.06 5.69
CA GLN A 488 -36.31 12.61 5.81
C GLN A 488 -35.24 12.14 4.81
N ALA A 489 -35.31 12.58 3.56
CA ALA A 489 -34.31 12.23 2.54
C ALA A 489 -32.91 12.70 2.93
N VAL A 490 -32.77 13.96 3.38
CA VAL A 490 -31.47 14.51 3.82
C VAL A 490 -30.89 13.74 5.01
N ARG A 491 -31.74 13.24 5.92
CA ARG A 491 -31.32 12.44 7.09
C ARG A 491 -30.77 11.08 6.68
N ALA A 492 -31.54 10.31 5.90
CA ALA A 492 -31.10 8.99 5.41
C ALA A 492 -29.78 9.09 4.62
N THR A 493 -29.60 10.18 3.87
CA THR A 493 -28.37 10.40 3.10
C THR A 493 -27.19 10.77 4.00
N TRP A 494 -27.42 11.43 5.14
CA TRP A 494 -26.37 11.76 6.10
C TRP A 494 -25.93 10.51 6.88
N GLU A 495 -26.89 9.72 7.36
CA GLU A 495 -26.68 8.42 8.01
C GLU A 495 -25.79 7.51 7.16
N ALA A 496 -26.17 7.30 5.89
CA ALA A 496 -25.40 6.47 4.96
C ALA A 496 -23.99 7.00 4.72
N ARG A 497 -23.80 8.33 4.68
CA ARG A 497 -22.49 8.96 4.45
C ARG A 497 -21.55 8.81 5.64
N VAL A 498 -22.05 8.92 6.87
CA VAL A 498 -21.21 8.77 8.07
C VAL A 498 -20.71 7.32 8.19
N LEU A 499 -21.60 6.34 8.02
CA LEU A 499 -21.25 4.93 8.07
C LEU A 499 -20.31 4.52 6.92
N ASN A 500 -20.60 4.97 5.69
CA ASN A 500 -19.74 4.65 4.55
C ASN A 500 -18.32 5.23 4.68
N ARG A 501 -18.18 6.43 5.25
CA ARG A 501 -16.86 7.03 5.50
C ARG A 501 -16.04 6.24 6.51
N LEU A 502 -16.66 5.78 7.60
CA LEU A 502 -15.98 4.94 8.59
C LEU A 502 -15.57 3.60 7.98
N ALA A 503 -16.47 2.95 7.23
CA ALA A 503 -16.16 1.70 6.53
C ALA A 503 -15.01 1.87 5.51
N THR A 504 -15.02 2.97 4.76
CA THR A 504 -13.95 3.29 3.79
C THR A 504 -12.62 3.54 4.50
N ALA A 505 -12.62 4.31 5.60
CA ALA A 505 -11.40 4.57 6.37
C ALA A 505 -10.80 3.29 6.96
N MET A 506 -11.65 2.35 7.41
CA MET A 506 -11.21 1.03 7.86
C MET A 506 -10.59 0.19 6.72
N MET A 507 -11.17 0.20 5.51
CA MET A 507 -10.60 -0.52 4.35
C MET A 507 -9.23 0.02 3.93
N HIS A 508 -8.97 1.32 4.15
CA HIS A 508 -7.69 1.95 3.83
C HIS A 508 -6.65 1.82 4.96
N GLY A 509 -6.92 1.01 5.99
CA GLY A 509 -5.98 0.74 7.06
C GLY A 509 -5.70 1.92 7.99
N GLN A 510 -6.66 2.85 8.15
CA GLN A 510 -6.49 3.95 9.10
C GLN A 510 -6.41 3.45 10.55
N ASP A 511 -5.60 4.13 11.34
CA ASP A 511 -5.40 3.82 12.75
C ASP A 511 -6.66 4.15 13.58
N LEU A 512 -6.87 3.35 14.62
CA LEU A 512 -8.05 3.45 15.47
C LEU A 512 -8.27 4.85 16.08
N PRO A 513 -7.24 5.61 16.50
CA PRO A 513 -7.39 6.99 16.95
C PRO A 513 -7.98 7.94 15.88
N SER A 514 -7.57 7.79 14.61
CA SER A 514 -8.12 8.61 13.51
C SER A 514 -9.60 8.32 13.26
N LEU A 515 -10.02 7.05 13.39
CA LEU A 515 -11.43 6.68 13.28
C LEU A 515 -12.27 7.26 14.42
N VAL A 516 -11.74 7.28 15.65
CA VAL A 516 -12.40 7.91 16.81
C VAL A 516 -12.51 9.42 16.63
N GLU A 517 -11.46 10.08 16.11
CA GLU A 517 -11.48 11.50 15.78
C GLU A 517 -12.51 11.84 14.70
N GLN A 518 -12.65 10.98 13.69
CA GLN A 518 -13.66 11.16 12.64
C GLN A 518 -15.10 11.07 13.17
N VAL A 519 -15.36 10.19 14.15
CA VAL A 519 -16.63 10.15 14.88
C VAL A 519 -16.83 11.44 15.67
N ARG A 520 -15.81 11.91 16.39
CA ARG A 520 -15.88 13.17 17.14
C ARG A 520 -16.25 14.35 16.23
N GLU A 521 -15.61 14.50 15.07
CA GLU A 521 -15.88 15.58 14.13
C GLU A 521 -17.26 15.47 13.48
N SER A 522 -17.68 14.26 13.10
CA SER A 522 -18.94 14.03 12.38
C SER A 522 -20.17 14.39 13.24
N PHE A 523 -20.07 14.16 14.55
CA PHE A 523 -21.13 14.47 15.52
C PHE A 523 -20.90 15.79 16.27
N GLY A 524 -19.76 16.46 16.07
CA GLY A 524 -19.44 17.73 16.74
C GLY A 524 -19.23 17.59 18.25
N LEU A 525 -18.67 16.46 18.69
CA LEU A 525 -18.46 16.13 20.09
C LEU A 525 -17.19 16.81 20.65
N THR A 526 -17.19 17.04 21.95
CA THR A 526 -16.05 17.64 22.66
C THR A 526 -14.95 16.61 22.91
N GLY A 527 -15.34 15.36 23.21
CA GLY A 527 -14.43 14.24 23.39
C GLY A 527 -15.10 12.88 23.16
N VAL A 528 -14.34 11.90 22.69
CA VAL A 528 -14.78 10.53 22.44
C VAL A 528 -13.67 9.58 22.88
N SER A 529 -14.00 8.50 23.58
CA SER A 529 -13.09 7.43 23.97
C SER A 529 -13.70 6.07 23.68
N LEU A 530 -12.89 5.17 23.15
CA LEU A 530 -13.18 3.74 23.12
C LEU A 530 -12.52 3.10 24.34
N LEU A 531 -13.34 2.52 25.22
CA LEU A 531 -12.92 1.96 26.50
C LEU A 531 -13.05 0.44 26.47
N GLU A 532 -12.03 -0.26 26.97
CA GLU A 532 -12.02 -1.71 27.13
C GLU A 532 -11.97 -2.09 28.62
N ARG A 533 -12.77 -3.07 29.02
CA ARG A 533 -12.85 -3.57 30.39
C ARG A 533 -11.79 -4.63 30.61
N ALA A 534 -11.07 -4.53 31.74
CA ALA A 534 -10.13 -5.54 32.19
C ALA A 534 -10.79 -6.92 32.33
N PRO A 535 -10.07 -8.02 32.03
CA PRO A 535 -10.57 -9.38 32.24
C PRO A 535 -10.89 -9.63 33.72
N GLU A 536 -11.90 -10.48 33.99
CA GLU A 536 -12.52 -10.69 35.32
C GLU A 536 -11.57 -11.17 36.43
N THR A 537 -10.34 -11.56 36.09
CA THR A 537 -9.29 -11.98 37.05
C THR A 537 -8.66 -10.83 37.83
N ALA A 538 -8.93 -9.56 37.48
CA ALA A 538 -8.42 -8.39 38.20
C ALA A 538 -9.36 -7.93 39.34
N PRO A 539 -8.84 -7.45 40.49
CA PRO A 539 -9.67 -6.95 41.58
C PRO A 539 -10.30 -5.59 41.22
N GLY A 540 -11.52 -5.62 40.67
CA GLY A 540 -12.38 -4.47 40.39
C GLY A 540 -12.59 -4.19 38.89
N PRO A 541 -13.70 -3.52 38.49
CA PRO A 541 -13.96 -3.17 37.09
C PRO A 541 -13.04 -2.02 36.64
N ARG A 542 -11.83 -2.37 36.20
CA ARG A 542 -10.89 -1.41 35.59
C ARG A 542 -11.19 -1.26 34.10
N TRP A 543 -11.24 -0.02 33.64
CA TRP A 543 -11.38 0.34 32.23
C TRP A 543 -10.06 0.91 31.71
N TYR A 544 -9.72 0.58 30.48
CA TYR A 544 -8.55 1.06 29.76
C TYR A 544 -9.00 1.83 28.53
N VAL A 545 -8.35 2.96 28.26
CA VAL A 545 -8.60 3.74 27.04
C VAL A 545 -7.83 3.08 25.90
N VAL A 546 -8.57 2.50 24.95
CA VAL A 546 -8.00 1.89 23.73
C VAL A 546 -7.63 2.97 22.73
N ALA A 547 -8.51 3.95 22.55
CA ALA A 547 -8.30 5.11 21.70
C ALA A 547 -9.19 6.26 22.18
N SER A 548 -8.70 7.50 22.06
CA SER A 548 -9.46 8.68 22.48
C SER A 548 -9.15 9.87 21.61
N ALA A 549 -10.11 10.78 21.47
CA ALA A 549 -9.97 11.98 20.66
C ALA A 549 -10.76 13.17 21.25
N GLY A 550 -10.25 14.39 21.09
CA GLY A 550 -10.88 15.62 21.59
C GLY A 550 -10.31 16.19 22.89
N ALA A 551 -10.92 17.26 23.39
CA ALA A 551 -10.48 17.97 24.58
C ALA A 551 -11.10 17.34 25.84
N HIS A 552 -10.26 16.78 26.71
CA HIS A 552 -10.67 16.00 27.90
C HIS A 552 -11.62 14.85 27.52
N PRO A 553 -11.14 13.82 26.81
CA PRO A 553 -11.97 12.66 26.50
C PRO A 553 -12.25 11.85 27.78
N PRO A 554 -13.43 11.21 27.91
CA PRO A 554 -13.79 10.47 29.13
C PRO A 554 -12.88 9.25 29.30
N GLU A 555 -12.34 9.03 30.50
CA GLU A 555 -11.46 7.87 30.77
C GLU A 555 -12.24 6.69 31.34
N GLN A 556 -13.45 6.96 31.86
CA GLN A 556 -14.34 5.95 32.43
C GLN A 556 -15.76 6.13 31.85
N PRO A 557 -16.56 5.05 31.75
CA PRO A 557 -17.89 5.13 31.13
C PRO A 557 -18.79 6.19 31.79
N TYR A 558 -18.80 6.25 33.12
CA TYR A 558 -19.65 7.17 33.90
C TYR A 558 -19.25 8.66 33.78
N GLU A 559 -18.11 8.98 33.16
CA GLU A 559 -17.71 10.36 32.85
C GLU A 559 -18.23 10.85 31.50
N ALA A 560 -18.95 10.00 30.77
CA ALA A 560 -19.56 10.28 29.49
C ALA A 560 -20.95 10.92 29.66
N ASP A 561 -21.28 11.82 28.76
CA ASP A 561 -22.65 12.35 28.62
C ASP A 561 -23.55 11.33 27.90
N VAL A 562 -22.98 10.55 26.99
CA VAL A 562 -23.65 9.46 26.28
C VAL A 562 -22.70 8.27 26.18
N GLU A 563 -23.17 7.12 26.67
CA GLU A 563 -22.52 5.82 26.58
C GLU A 563 -23.16 4.98 25.46
N SER A 564 -22.33 4.34 24.65
CA SER A 564 -22.77 3.37 23.64
C SER A 564 -21.98 2.06 23.79
N PRO A 565 -22.56 1.01 24.40
CA PRO A 565 -21.90 -0.28 24.52
C PRO A 565 -21.71 -0.93 23.15
N VAL A 566 -20.54 -1.53 22.92
CA VAL A 566 -20.19 -2.24 21.69
C VAL A 566 -20.20 -3.75 21.93
N SER A 567 -19.65 -4.18 23.06
CA SER A 567 -19.69 -5.56 23.56
C SER A 567 -19.70 -5.55 25.10
N ASP A 568 -19.69 -6.74 25.72
CA ASP A 568 -19.59 -6.86 27.19
C ASP A 568 -18.29 -6.30 27.77
N THR A 569 -17.26 -6.15 26.92
CA THR A 569 -15.94 -5.65 27.29
C THR A 569 -15.59 -4.31 26.66
N LEU A 570 -16.30 -3.84 25.64
CA LEU A 570 -15.93 -2.63 24.89
C LEU A 570 -17.09 -1.62 24.87
N THR A 571 -16.81 -0.37 25.22
CA THR A 571 -17.80 0.72 25.28
C THR A 571 -17.26 2.00 24.64
N LEU A 572 -18.07 2.66 23.82
CA LEU A 572 -17.78 4.00 23.32
C LEU A 572 -18.38 5.05 24.27
N ALA A 573 -17.51 5.85 24.88
CA ALA A 573 -17.85 6.91 25.81
C ALA A 573 -17.70 8.28 25.11
N THR A 574 -18.73 9.13 25.17
CA THR A 574 -18.72 10.43 24.48
C THR A 574 -19.07 11.60 25.40
N ARG A 575 -18.48 12.77 25.11
CA ARG A 575 -18.69 14.04 25.82
C ARG A 575 -19.15 15.10 24.84
N GLY A 576 -20.31 15.69 25.09
CA GLY A 576 -20.98 16.65 24.22
C GLY A 576 -22.49 16.47 24.12
N VAL A 577 -23.19 17.50 23.64
CA VAL A 577 -24.64 17.47 23.49
C VAL A 577 -25.01 16.74 22.20
N LEU A 578 -25.63 15.58 22.34
CA LEU A 578 -26.13 14.78 21.22
C LEU A 578 -27.67 14.74 21.22
N ALA A 579 -28.30 14.87 20.05
CA ALA A 579 -29.74 14.69 19.94
C ALA A 579 -30.11 13.21 20.11
N THR A 580 -31.29 12.93 20.67
CA THR A 580 -31.78 11.54 20.87
C THR A 580 -31.83 10.74 19.57
N ASP A 581 -32.12 11.40 18.44
CA ASP A 581 -32.12 10.77 17.11
C ASP A 581 -30.70 10.33 16.67
N ASP A 582 -29.66 11.09 17.04
CA ASP A 582 -28.27 10.85 16.62
C ASP A 582 -27.59 9.74 17.45
N GLN A 583 -28.14 9.42 18.64
CA GLN A 583 -27.64 8.34 19.51
C GLN A 583 -27.70 6.96 18.85
N ARG A 584 -28.75 6.69 18.05
CA ARG A 584 -28.87 5.40 17.33
C ARG A 584 -27.75 5.20 16.31
N ILE A 585 -27.38 6.28 15.63
CA ILE A 585 -26.35 6.28 14.59
C ILE A 585 -24.98 6.18 15.24
N LEU A 586 -24.77 6.88 16.37
CA LEU A 586 -23.57 6.73 17.18
C LEU A 586 -23.36 5.26 17.60
N GLY A 587 -24.42 4.54 17.97
CA GLY A 587 -24.34 3.11 18.28
C GLY A 587 -23.87 2.24 17.11
N ALA A 588 -24.32 2.54 15.89
CA ALA A 588 -23.81 1.87 14.69
C ALA A 588 -22.33 2.19 14.42
N CYS A 589 -21.90 3.43 14.65
CA CYS A 589 -20.49 3.81 14.56
C CYS A 589 -19.63 3.10 15.62
N ALA A 590 -20.15 2.97 16.84
CA ALA A 590 -19.47 2.27 17.94
C ALA A 590 -19.23 0.79 17.58
N ALA A 591 -20.20 0.11 16.99
CA ALA A 591 -20.05 -1.27 16.51
C ALA A 591 -18.95 -1.41 15.44
N GLN A 592 -18.87 -0.46 14.50
CA GLN A 592 -17.81 -0.45 13.46
C GLN A 592 -16.42 -0.24 14.07
N LEU A 593 -16.28 0.68 15.04
CA LEU A 593 -15.04 0.88 15.78
C LEU A 593 -14.60 -0.38 16.55
N GLY A 594 -15.54 -1.11 17.15
CA GLY A 594 -15.24 -2.39 17.80
C GLY A 594 -14.72 -3.46 16.84
N MET A 595 -15.31 -3.56 15.65
CA MET A 595 -14.82 -4.47 14.60
C MET A 595 -13.42 -4.09 14.10
N ALA A 596 -13.13 -2.79 13.98
CA ALA A 596 -11.80 -2.29 13.63
C ALA A 596 -10.75 -2.70 14.68
N HIS A 597 -11.09 -2.52 15.97
CA HIS A 597 -10.24 -2.92 17.08
C HIS A 597 -9.96 -4.43 17.06
N LEU A 598 -10.98 -5.27 16.92
CA LEU A 598 -10.83 -6.73 16.87
C LEU A 598 -9.88 -7.19 15.75
N HIS A 599 -10.05 -6.65 14.54
CA HIS A 599 -9.17 -6.96 13.41
C HIS A 599 -7.72 -6.52 13.66
N GLY A 600 -7.52 -5.35 14.27
CA GLY A 600 -6.18 -4.87 14.64
C GLY A 600 -5.48 -5.80 15.63
N THR A 601 -6.21 -6.31 16.62
CA THR A 601 -5.65 -7.26 17.61
C THR A 601 -5.29 -8.59 16.96
N LEU A 602 -6.14 -9.11 16.06
CA LEU A 602 -5.86 -10.34 15.30
C LEU A 602 -4.67 -10.19 14.34
N ALA A 603 -4.54 -9.06 13.65
CA ALA A 603 -3.42 -8.77 12.76
C ALA A 603 -2.09 -8.65 13.53
N ARG A 604 -2.12 -8.02 14.72
CA ARG A 604 -0.96 -7.97 15.63
C ARG A 604 -0.51 -9.36 16.08
N HIS A 605 -1.46 -10.23 16.43
CA HIS A 605 -1.16 -11.63 16.79
C HIS A 605 -0.67 -12.47 15.61
N ALA A 606 -1.12 -12.18 14.38
CA ALA A 606 -0.57 -12.83 13.19
C ALA A 606 0.88 -12.37 12.90
N ALA A 607 1.22 -11.10 13.15
CA ALA A 607 2.58 -10.60 12.98
C ALA A 607 3.59 -11.24 13.96
N GLU A 608 3.14 -11.81 15.07
CA GLU A 608 3.99 -12.56 16.01
C GLU A 608 4.47 -13.92 15.44
N THR A 609 3.85 -14.44 14.37
CA THR A 609 4.28 -15.68 13.69
C THR A 609 5.43 -15.53 12.67
N ASP A 610 5.89 -14.30 12.38
CA ASP A 610 7.03 -14.03 11.48
C ASP A 610 8.41 -14.39 12.10
N THR A 611 8.42 -14.79 13.39
CA THR A 611 9.62 -15.28 14.10
C THR A 611 10.24 -16.53 13.47
N PHE A 612 9.47 -17.31 12.70
CA PHE A 612 9.97 -18.51 12.02
C PHE A 612 10.90 -18.17 10.84
N ALA A 613 10.59 -17.12 10.08
CA ALA A 613 11.38 -16.70 8.94
C ALA A 613 12.75 -16.14 9.36
N ASP A 614 12.78 -15.41 10.48
CA ASP A 614 14.04 -14.91 11.06
C ASP A 614 14.85 -16.01 11.75
N ALA A 615 14.19 -17.01 12.36
CA ALA A 615 14.85 -18.20 12.89
C ALA A 615 15.53 -19.01 11.77
N GLU A 616 14.87 -19.23 10.62
CA GLU A 616 15.43 -19.95 9.48
C GLU A 616 16.60 -19.20 8.81
N ARG A 617 16.52 -17.86 8.70
CA ARG A 617 17.64 -17.04 8.22
C ARG A 617 18.85 -17.13 9.15
N THR A 618 18.62 -17.13 10.46
CA THR A 618 19.67 -17.28 11.48
C THR A 618 20.31 -18.66 11.39
N ARG A 619 19.51 -19.74 11.30
CA ARG A 619 19.97 -21.12 11.13
C ARG A 619 20.84 -21.32 9.88
N ALA A 620 20.42 -20.77 8.74
CA ALA A 620 21.16 -20.84 7.49
C ALA A 620 22.49 -20.06 7.51
N SER A 621 22.61 -19.03 8.35
CA SER A 621 23.85 -18.27 8.54
C SER A 621 24.87 -19.05 9.41
N LEU A 622 24.38 -19.72 10.46
CA LEU A 622 25.18 -20.50 11.41
C LEU A 622 25.80 -21.74 10.77
N ILE A 623 25.01 -22.50 10.00
CA ILE A 623 25.51 -23.68 9.26
C ILE A 623 26.63 -23.29 8.29
N ARG A 624 26.53 -22.12 7.65
CA ARG A 624 27.57 -21.61 6.74
C ARG A 624 28.83 -21.18 7.48
N ALA A 625 28.71 -20.56 8.66
CA ALA A 625 29.86 -20.19 9.48
C ALA A 625 30.60 -21.44 9.99
N ALA A 626 29.89 -22.39 10.59
CA ALA A 626 30.47 -23.62 11.11
C ALA A 626 31.08 -24.50 10.01
N GLY A 627 30.43 -24.58 8.84
CA GLY A 627 31.00 -25.28 7.68
C GLY A 627 32.28 -24.65 7.14
N ARG A 628 32.52 -23.35 7.34
CA ARG A 628 33.81 -22.71 7.00
C ARG A 628 34.89 -23.09 8.01
N ASP A 629 34.62 -22.93 9.31
CA ASP A 629 35.61 -23.24 10.37
C ASP A 629 36.00 -24.72 10.33
N LEU A 630 35.04 -25.64 10.15
CA LEU A 630 35.33 -27.08 10.01
C LEU A 630 36.28 -27.37 8.84
N ARG A 631 36.05 -26.76 7.66
CA ARG A 631 36.93 -26.93 6.49
C ARG A 631 38.33 -26.38 6.74
N GLU A 632 38.43 -25.23 7.43
CA GLU A 632 39.71 -24.62 7.77
C GLU A 632 40.52 -25.50 8.74
N ARG A 633 39.86 -26.06 9.78
CA ARG A 633 40.51 -26.98 10.72
C ARG A 633 40.93 -28.30 10.08
N LEU A 634 40.11 -28.84 9.17
CA LEU A 634 40.44 -30.08 8.45
C LEU A 634 41.62 -29.87 7.48
N ARG A 635 41.67 -28.75 6.75
CA ARG A 635 42.84 -28.39 5.92
C ARG A 635 44.11 -28.28 6.76
N ALA A 636 44.04 -27.61 7.91
CA ALA A 636 45.18 -27.50 8.82
C ALA A 636 45.63 -28.88 9.36
N ALA A 637 44.71 -29.83 9.52
CA ALA A 637 45.03 -31.20 9.90
C ALA A 637 45.74 -31.96 8.75
N GLU A 638 45.24 -31.83 7.51
CA GLU A 638 45.84 -32.42 6.31
C GLU A 638 47.27 -31.89 6.09
N GLU A 639 47.47 -30.59 6.21
CA GLU A 639 48.79 -29.95 6.07
C GLU A 639 49.77 -30.38 7.18
N ALA A 640 49.29 -30.59 8.40
CA ALA A 640 50.11 -31.11 9.49
C ALA A 640 50.47 -32.60 9.27
N LEU A 641 49.53 -33.40 8.76
CA LEU A 641 49.77 -34.80 8.39
C LEU A 641 50.83 -34.91 7.27
N ALA A 642 50.75 -34.04 6.26
CA ALA A 642 51.71 -33.97 5.16
C ALA A 642 53.13 -33.64 5.64
N ARG A 643 53.24 -32.88 6.74
CA ARG A 643 54.52 -32.54 7.40
C ARG A 643 54.95 -33.55 8.47
N GLN A 644 54.25 -34.68 8.61
CA GLN A 644 54.45 -35.69 9.66
C GLN A 644 54.39 -35.13 11.11
N ASP A 645 53.72 -33.99 11.31
CA ASP A 645 53.51 -33.38 12.62
C ASP A 645 52.21 -33.91 13.25
N MET A 646 52.33 -35.08 13.88
CA MET A 646 51.21 -35.75 14.54
C MET A 646 50.63 -34.95 15.72
N GLY A 647 51.43 -34.08 16.35
CA GLY A 647 50.97 -33.23 17.45
C GLY A 647 50.00 -32.16 16.98
N THR A 648 50.35 -31.46 15.90
CA THR A 648 49.50 -30.45 15.29
C THR A 648 48.27 -31.07 14.64
N ALA A 649 48.42 -32.19 13.92
CA ALA A 649 47.29 -32.89 13.31
C ALA A 649 46.25 -33.36 14.34
N ARG A 650 46.69 -33.98 15.45
CA ARG A 650 45.78 -34.43 16.52
C ARG A 650 45.10 -33.27 17.24
N THR A 651 45.73 -32.10 17.26
CA THR A 651 45.15 -30.88 17.82
C THR A 651 44.10 -30.30 16.89
N SER A 652 44.36 -30.24 15.58
CA SER A 652 43.40 -29.78 14.57
C SER A 652 42.17 -30.69 14.48
N VAL A 653 42.33 -32.01 14.57
CA VAL A 653 41.20 -32.97 14.61
C VAL A 653 40.35 -32.81 15.88
N ARG A 654 40.98 -32.63 17.06
CA ARG A 654 40.24 -32.35 18.30
C ARG A 654 39.44 -31.05 18.20
N ARG A 655 40.01 -30.01 17.57
CA ARG A 655 39.30 -28.74 17.32
C ARG A 655 38.14 -28.92 16.35
N ALA A 656 38.28 -29.72 15.29
CA ALA A 656 37.19 -30.05 14.39
C ALA A 656 36.05 -30.81 15.10
N ALA A 657 36.38 -31.76 15.99
CA ALA A 657 35.40 -32.46 16.81
C ALA A 657 34.66 -31.51 17.76
N GLN A 658 35.36 -30.50 18.29
CA GLN A 658 34.74 -29.47 19.14
C GLN A 658 33.70 -28.64 18.38
N VAL A 659 33.97 -28.23 17.13
CA VAL A 659 33.00 -27.48 16.29
C VAL A 659 31.72 -28.29 16.04
N VAL A 660 31.84 -29.62 15.88
CA VAL A 660 30.69 -30.51 15.70
C VAL A 660 29.88 -30.63 17.00
N ALA A 661 30.55 -30.72 18.15
CA ALA A 661 29.87 -30.70 19.45
C ALA A 661 29.14 -29.36 19.68
N ASP A 662 29.80 -28.24 19.37
CA ASP A 662 29.24 -26.90 19.49
C ASP A 662 27.98 -26.70 18.61
N LEU A 663 27.94 -27.27 17.40
CA LEU A 663 26.75 -27.28 16.54
C LEU A 663 25.61 -28.13 17.10
N ALA A 664 25.93 -29.28 17.70
CA ALA A 664 24.93 -30.17 18.28
C ALA A 664 24.24 -29.52 19.50
N ASP A 665 25.00 -28.78 20.32
CA ASP A 665 24.43 -28.05 21.45
C ASP A 665 23.56 -26.87 20.99
N LEU A 666 23.96 -26.20 19.91
CA LEU A 666 23.15 -25.14 19.32
C LEU A 666 21.80 -25.66 18.79
N ASP A 667 21.79 -26.82 18.13
CA ASP A 667 20.56 -27.46 17.62
C ASP A 667 19.65 -27.91 18.78
N ARG A 668 20.24 -28.42 19.87
CA ARG A 668 19.49 -28.75 21.10
C ARG A 668 18.92 -27.52 21.80
N LEU A 669 19.67 -26.42 21.85
CA LEU A 669 19.22 -25.16 22.44
C LEU A 669 18.06 -24.55 21.62
N GLN A 670 18.19 -24.50 20.29
CA GLN A 670 17.12 -24.01 19.41
C GLN A 670 15.87 -24.91 19.41
N GLY A 671 16.03 -26.22 19.60
CA GLY A 671 14.93 -27.17 19.73
C GLY A 671 14.27 -27.20 21.10
N GLY A 672 14.72 -26.39 22.07
CA GLY A 672 14.23 -26.41 23.45
C GLY A 672 14.55 -27.72 24.20
N ALA A 673 15.49 -28.52 23.70
CA ALA A 673 15.86 -29.85 24.19
C ALA A 673 17.14 -29.83 25.07
N LEU A 674 17.55 -28.65 25.54
CA LEU A 674 18.64 -28.48 26.47
C LEU A 674 18.08 -28.30 27.89
N ASP A 675 18.08 -29.38 28.67
CA ASP A 675 17.72 -29.31 30.09
C ASP A 675 18.81 -28.58 30.88
N LEU A 676 18.45 -27.47 31.53
CA LEU A 676 19.37 -26.65 32.33
C LEU A 676 19.22 -26.96 33.82
N TYR A 677 20.31 -27.31 34.49
CA TYR A 677 20.33 -27.54 35.94
C TYR A 677 20.92 -26.34 36.67
N LEU A 678 20.15 -25.25 36.73
CA LEU A 678 20.56 -24.01 37.40
C LEU A 678 20.68 -24.20 38.92
N ARG A 679 21.89 -24.03 39.45
CA ARG A 679 22.18 -24.10 40.89
C ARG A 679 23.20 -23.02 41.28
N PRO A 680 23.32 -22.67 42.57
CA PRO A 680 24.44 -21.87 43.04
C PRO A 680 25.76 -22.61 42.78
N VAL A 681 26.66 -21.99 42.02
CA VAL A 681 27.99 -22.50 41.69
C VAL A 681 29.04 -21.50 42.19
N GLY A 682 29.97 -21.98 43.01
CA GLY A 682 31.07 -21.18 43.52
C GLY A 682 32.06 -20.83 42.40
N LEU A 683 32.41 -19.55 42.31
CA LEU A 683 33.30 -19.06 41.24
C LEU A 683 34.71 -19.66 41.32
N ASP A 684 35.23 -19.89 42.52
CA ASP A 684 36.58 -20.42 42.72
C ASP A 684 36.72 -21.88 42.26
N GLU A 685 35.74 -22.72 42.58
CA GLU A 685 35.69 -24.12 42.15
C GLU A 685 35.55 -24.21 40.62
N LEU A 686 34.70 -23.35 40.06
CA LEU A 686 34.49 -23.29 38.63
C LEU A 686 35.75 -22.83 37.88
N LEU A 687 36.40 -21.75 38.33
CA LEU A 687 37.61 -21.25 37.67
C LEU A 687 38.78 -22.23 37.79
N THR A 688 38.85 -22.99 38.89
CA THR A 688 39.83 -24.08 39.01
C THR A 688 39.63 -25.11 37.89
N ALA A 689 38.38 -25.57 37.68
CA ALA A 689 38.06 -26.49 36.59
C ALA A 689 38.36 -25.90 35.20
N VAL A 690 38.02 -24.63 34.96
CA VAL A 690 38.32 -23.92 33.71
C VAL A 690 39.83 -23.87 33.43
N LEU A 691 40.63 -23.50 34.43
CA LEU A 691 42.09 -23.39 34.28
C LEU A 691 42.75 -24.76 34.07
N ASP A 692 42.25 -25.80 34.74
CA ASP A 692 42.72 -27.17 34.58
C ASP A 692 42.41 -27.71 33.16
N ASP A 693 41.22 -27.43 32.62
CA ASP A 693 40.81 -27.82 31.27
C ASP A 693 41.66 -27.15 30.17
N LEU A 694 42.20 -25.96 30.43
CA LEU A 694 43.13 -25.24 29.53
C LEU A 694 44.57 -25.80 29.60
N GLY A 695 44.86 -26.70 30.54
CA GLY A 695 46.17 -27.31 30.73
C GLY A 695 47.28 -26.28 31.03
N PRO A 696 48.50 -26.44 30.46
CA PRO A 696 49.63 -25.57 30.79
C PRO A 696 49.41 -24.10 30.40
N GLY A 697 48.50 -23.82 29.46
CA GLY A 697 48.13 -22.46 29.07
C GLY A 697 47.33 -21.72 30.14
N GLY A 698 46.55 -22.44 30.97
CA GLY A 698 45.75 -21.85 32.05
C GLY A 698 46.59 -21.08 33.06
N ARG A 699 47.82 -21.54 33.32
CA ARG A 699 48.78 -20.89 34.25
C ARG A 699 49.25 -19.50 33.81
N THR A 700 49.00 -19.14 32.55
CA THR A 700 49.35 -17.82 32.02
C THR A 700 48.23 -16.79 32.21
N ILE A 701 47.00 -17.23 32.50
CA ILE A 701 45.85 -16.32 32.68
C ILE A 701 45.95 -15.62 34.05
N GLN A 702 45.87 -14.29 34.04
CA GLN A 702 45.82 -13.51 35.28
C GLN A 702 44.39 -13.46 35.81
N VAL A 703 44.13 -14.09 36.94
CA VAL A 703 42.81 -14.10 37.58
C VAL A 703 42.77 -13.08 38.71
N ARG A 704 41.80 -12.16 38.68
CA ARG A 704 41.55 -11.16 39.74
C ARG A 704 40.11 -11.27 40.21
N LEU A 705 39.93 -11.82 41.42
CA LEU A 705 38.63 -12.05 42.02
C LEU A 705 38.51 -11.22 43.31
N PRO A 706 37.29 -10.79 43.69
CA PRO A 706 37.05 -10.21 45.01
C PRO A 706 37.19 -11.29 46.08
N GLU A 707 37.57 -10.90 47.31
CA GLU A 707 37.79 -11.84 48.44
C GLU A 707 36.54 -12.66 48.83
N GLN A 708 35.35 -12.17 48.47
CA GLN A 708 34.05 -12.82 48.72
C GLN A 708 33.16 -12.68 47.48
N ALA A 709 33.40 -13.49 46.45
CA ALA A 709 32.53 -13.56 45.28
C ALA A 709 31.23 -14.32 45.64
N PRO A 710 30.03 -13.80 45.29
CA PRO A 710 28.79 -14.56 45.45
C PRO A 710 28.74 -15.77 44.50
N ASP A 711 28.02 -16.82 44.89
CA ASP A 711 27.76 -17.96 44.02
C ASP A 711 26.96 -17.51 42.79
N VAL A 712 27.28 -18.02 41.61
CA VAL A 712 26.55 -17.73 40.36
C VAL A 712 25.44 -18.76 40.20
N ILE A 713 24.23 -18.32 39.83
CA ILE A 713 23.14 -19.23 39.46
C ILE A 713 23.34 -19.64 38.00
N ALA A 714 23.84 -20.85 37.79
CA ALA A 714 24.15 -21.38 36.46
C ALA A 714 24.12 -22.91 36.46
N ASP A 715 24.10 -23.49 35.25
CA ASP A 715 24.50 -24.88 35.06
C ASP A 715 26.03 -24.93 35.09
N GLY A 716 26.60 -25.59 36.10
CA GLY A 716 28.04 -25.59 36.32
C GLY A 716 28.82 -26.18 35.15
N ALA A 717 28.30 -27.19 34.45
CA ALA A 717 29.00 -27.81 33.34
C ALA A 717 29.00 -26.91 32.10
N LEU A 718 27.85 -26.30 31.80
CA LEU A 718 27.74 -25.36 30.68
C LEU A 718 28.54 -24.07 30.92
N LEU A 719 28.50 -23.54 32.15
CA LEU A 719 29.27 -22.33 32.49
C LEU A 719 30.78 -22.58 32.45
N THR A 720 31.27 -23.71 32.98
CA THR A 720 32.68 -24.11 32.83
C THR A 720 33.06 -24.14 31.36
N ARG A 721 32.24 -24.76 30.51
CA ARG A 721 32.51 -24.83 29.06
C ARG A 721 32.53 -23.46 28.39
N VAL A 722 31.58 -22.57 28.69
CA VAL A 722 31.55 -21.20 28.16
C VAL A 722 32.84 -20.47 28.53
N LEU A 723 33.24 -20.53 29.81
CA LEU A 723 34.43 -19.84 30.28
C LEU A 723 35.72 -20.46 29.73
N THR A 724 35.81 -21.79 29.61
CA THR A 724 36.94 -22.48 28.95
C THR A 724 37.06 -22.09 27.48
N ALA A 725 35.95 -22.01 26.75
CA ALA A 725 35.95 -21.61 25.34
C ALA A 725 36.42 -20.16 25.15
N LEU A 726 35.88 -19.23 25.95
CA LEU A 726 36.27 -17.82 25.91
C LEU A 726 37.74 -17.62 26.35
N ALA A 727 38.19 -18.33 27.39
CA ALA A 727 39.57 -18.29 27.87
C ALA A 727 40.57 -18.88 26.88
N ALA A 728 40.22 -19.99 26.22
CA ALA A 728 41.02 -20.57 25.15
C ALA A 728 41.14 -19.61 23.96
N ASP A 729 40.04 -18.96 23.57
CA ASP A 729 40.04 -17.95 22.53
C ASP A 729 40.95 -16.77 22.91
N ALA A 730 40.83 -16.25 24.12
CA ALA A 730 41.68 -15.17 24.63
C ALA A 730 43.17 -15.54 24.62
N LEU A 731 43.52 -16.78 25.00
CA LEU A 731 44.91 -17.28 24.97
C LEU A 731 45.49 -17.35 23.55
N ILE A 732 44.71 -17.84 22.58
CA ILE A 732 45.18 -18.02 21.19
C ILE A 732 45.58 -16.69 20.56
N HIS A 733 44.84 -15.61 20.84
CA HIS A 733 45.02 -14.34 20.14
C HIS A 733 45.71 -13.26 20.99
N SER A 734 46.11 -13.59 22.22
CA SER A 734 46.89 -12.68 23.06
C SER A 734 48.37 -12.65 22.60
N PRO A 735 48.99 -11.47 22.42
CA PRO A 735 50.38 -11.37 21.99
C PRO A 735 51.36 -11.86 23.07
N ALA A 736 52.50 -12.39 22.65
CA ALA A 736 53.56 -12.85 23.54
C ALA A 736 54.00 -11.73 24.51
N GLY A 737 53.91 -11.97 25.82
CA GLY A 737 54.26 -11.02 26.88
C GLY A 737 53.11 -10.20 27.46
N ARG A 738 51.87 -10.34 26.95
CA ARG A 738 50.65 -9.78 27.57
C ARG A 738 49.62 -10.89 27.80
N PRO A 739 49.63 -11.55 28.98
CA PRO A 739 48.66 -12.59 29.27
C PRO A 739 47.23 -12.05 29.34
N PRO A 740 46.21 -12.85 29.02
CA PRO A 740 44.82 -12.47 29.20
C PRO A 740 44.47 -12.36 30.70
N THR A 741 43.56 -11.45 31.01
CA THR A 741 43.11 -11.19 32.39
C THR A 741 41.64 -11.53 32.54
N LEU A 742 41.30 -12.32 33.55
CA LEU A 742 39.93 -12.62 33.97
C LEU A 742 39.63 -11.86 35.26
N THR A 743 38.65 -10.97 35.23
CA THR A 743 38.20 -10.19 36.39
C THR A 743 36.75 -10.49 36.71
N ALA A 744 36.38 -10.62 37.98
CA ALA A 744 34.99 -10.73 38.39
C ALA A 744 34.56 -9.54 39.27
N GLU A 745 33.35 -9.04 39.06
CA GLU A 745 32.77 -7.93 39.80
C GLU A 745 31.30 -8.25 40.12
N ALA A 746 30.90 -8.17 41.38
CA ALA A 746 29.50 -8.32 41.78
C ALA A 746 28.78 -6.97 41.73
N PHE A 747 27.59 -6.93 41.11
CA PHE A 747 26.77 -5.73 41.00
C PHE A 747 25.28 -6.10 40.96
N ASP A 748 24.47 -5.48 41.82
CA ASP A 748 22.99 -5.54 41.78
C ASP A 748 22.40 -6.97 41.65
N GLY A 749 22.85 -7.89 42.52
CA GLY A 749 22.40 -9.29 42.50
C GLY A 749 22.86 -10.09 41.27
N ARG A 750 23.87 -9.59 40.54
CA ARG A 750 24.50 -10.24 39.39
C ARG A 750 26.02 -10.28 39.56
N LEU A 751 26.66 -11.25 38.90
CA LEU A 751 28.10 -11.32 38.78
C LEU A 751 28.51 -11.04 37.35
N ARG A 752 29.41 -10.08 37.17
CA ARG A 752 30.04 -9.73 35.91
C ARG A 752 31.43 -10.34 35.84
N ILE A 753 31.65 -11.27 34.94
CA ILE A 753 32.95 -11.87 34.63
C ILE A 753 33.44 -11.24 33.32
N ARG A 754 34.53 -10.48 33.38
CA ARG A 754 35.15 -9.86 32.22
C ARG A 754 36.46 -10.56 31.90
N LEU A 755 36.58 -11.03 30.66
CA LEU A 755 37.79 -11.61 30.12
C LEU A 755 38.39 -10.64 29.10
N THR A 756 39.63 -10.23 29.34
CA THR A 756 40.35 -9.25 28.50
C THR A 756 41.53 -9.92 27.83
N GLY A 757 41.58 -9.95 26.49
CA GLY A 757 42.69 -10.57 25.75
C GLY A 757 42.56 -10.53 24.22
N GLY A 758 43.65 -10.09 23.56
CA GLY A 758 43.86 -10.18 22.12
C GLY A 758 43.76 -8.87 21.33
N ALA A 759 44.44 -8.82 20.18
CA ALA A 759 44.70 -7.59 19.42
C ALA A 759 43.74 -7.32 18.24
N ASP A 760 42.90 -8.28 17.84
CA ASP A 760 42.10 -8.20 16.60
C ASP A 760 40.62 -8.56 16.85
N GLY A 761 39.79 -7.56 17.14
CA GLY A 761 38.40 -7.76 17.61
C GLY A 761 37.37 -7.97 16.50
N ALA A 762 37.62 -7.50 15.28
CA ALA A 762 36.61 -7.43 14.22
C ALA A 762 36.23 -8.80 13.63
N GLN A 763 37.17 -9.75 13.54
CA GLN A 763 36.87 -11.12 13.08
C GLN A 763 36.22 -12.00 14.15
N ARG A 764 36.33 -11.63 15.44
CA ARG A 764 35.85 -12.43 16.58
C ARG A 764 34.37 -12.25 16.88
N ALA A 765 33.81 -11.09 16.54
CA ALA A 765 32.40 -10.75 16.74
C ALA A 765 31.44 -11.76 16.09
N ASP A 766 31.86 -12.34 14.97
CA ASP A 766 31.09 -13.31 14.19
C ASP A 766 31.55 -14.77 14.38
N SER A 767 32.41 -15.04 15.37
CA SER A 767 32.87 -16.39 15.64
C SER A 767 31.74 -17.28 16.20
N LEU A 768 31.72 -18.55 15.79
CA LEU A 768 30.78 -19.54 16.30
C LEU A 768 30.90 -19.69 17.82
N THR A 769 32.12 -19.61 18.35
CA THR A 769 32.41 -19.70 19.78
C THR A 769 31.74 -18.58 20.56
N LEU A 770 31.86 -17.32 20.13
CA LEU A 770 31.25 -16.19 20.83
C LEU A 770 29.72 -16.25 20.80
N ARG A 771 29.14 -16.62 19.65
CA ARG A 771 27.68 -16.78 19.49
C ARG A 771 27.11 -17.91 20.34
N LEU A 772 27.74 -19.09 20.34
CA LEU A 772 27.32 -20.19 21.21
C LEU A 772 27.47 -19.83 22.69
N SER A 773 28.57 -19.17 23.06
CA SER A 773 28.75 -18.66 24.43
C SER A 773 27.65 -17.67 24.81
N GLN A 774 27.22 -16.81 23.90
CA GLN A 774 26.11 -15.89 24.13
C GLN A 774 24.79 -16.64 24.33
N ASP A 775 24.43 -17.55 23.41
CA ASP A 775 23.17 -18.31 23.47
C ASP A 775 23.08 -19.16 24.74
N LEU A 776 24.16 -19.84 25.13
CA LEU A 776 24.23 -20.62 26.38
C LEU A 776 24.12 -19.72 27.63
N THR A 777 24.69 -18.52 27.57
CA THR A 777 24.61 -17.56 28.67
C THR A 777 23.20 -17.01 28.83
N GLU A 778 22.55 -16.65 27.73
CA GLU A 778 21.16 -16.18 27.71
C GLU A 778 20.21 -17.27 28.20
N ALA A 779 20.45 -18.53 27.81
CA ALA A 779 19.70 -19.68 28.30
C ALA A 779 19.82 -19.84 29.84
N MET A 780 20.96 -19.49 30.43
CA MET A 780 21.17 -19.45 31.89
C MET A 780 20.63 -18.16 32.56
N GLY A 781 19.95 -17.27 31.82
CA GLY A 781 19.41 -16.02 32.34
C GLY A 781 20.43 -14.88 32.46
N GLY A 782 21.59 -15.00 31.81
CA GLY A 782 22.63 -13.99 31.74
C GLY A 782 22.65 -13.20 30.43
N THR A 783 23.67 -12.34 30.28
CA THR A 783 24.00 -11.67 29.01
C THR A 783 25.50 -11.76 28.74
N LEU A 784 25.88 -11.79 27.47
CA LEU A 784 27.28 -11.76 27.05
C LEU A 784 27.48 -10.61 26.06
N GLU A 785 28.35 -9.67 26.41
CA GLU A 785 28.59 -8.46 25.61
C GLU A 785 30.07 -8.38 25.22
N PRO A 786 30.41 -8.42 23.91
CA PRO A 786 31.75 -8.09 23.45
C PRO A 786 31.95 -6.57 23.46
N THR A 787 33.03 -6.09 24.08
CA THR A 787 33.38 -4.66 24.13
C THR A 787 34.68 -4.39 23.39
N TYR A 788 34.68 -3.34 22.57
CA TYR A 788 35.84 -2.83 21.86
C TYR A 788 36.36 -1.60 22.59
N ASP A 789 37.63 -1.64 23.00
CA ASP A 789 38.35 -0.43 23.39
C ASP A 789 39.15 0.07 22.18
N ASP A 790 39.19 1.38 21.98
CA ASP A 790 39.46 2.10 20.71
C ASP A 790 40.93 2.01 20.20
N GLY A 791 41.61 0.91 20.53
CA GLY A 791 42.77 0.43 19.80
C GLY A 791 43.78 -0.39 20.61
N ARG A 792 43.41 -1.54 21.21
CA ARG A 792 44.31 -2.75 21.33
C ARG A 792 43.84 -3.96 22.15
N LEU A 793 42.67 -4.00 22.80
CA LEU A 793 42.25 -5.17 23.60
C LEU A 793 40.77 -5.53 23.37
N PHE A 794 40.52 -6.72 22.85
CA PHE A 794 39.19 -7.33 22.83
C PHE A 794 38.81 -7.81 24.24
N SER A 795 37.61 -7.46 24.71
CA SER A 795 37.09 -7.95 25.98
C SER A 795 35.68 -8.51 25.83
N VAL A 796 35.40 -9.58 26.56
CA VAL A 796 34.07 -10.20 26.63
C VAL A 796 33.59 -10.09 28.06
N THR A 797 32.40 -9.51 28.22
CA THR A 797 31.77 -9.32 29.53
C THR A 797 30.56 -10.25 29.64
N LEU A 798 30.68 -11.25 30.50
CA LEU A 798 29.63 -12.19 30.87
C LEU A 798 28.92 -11.70 32.13
N THR A 799 27.61 -11.53 32.11
CA THR A 799 26.83 -11.12 33.28
C THR A 799 25.80 -12.19 33.62
N LEU A 800 25.87 -12.77 34.81
CA LEU A 800 24.98 -13.85 35.25
C LEU A 800 24.27 -13.51 36.57
N PRO A 801 23.08 -14.08 36.85
CA PRO A 801 22.42 -13.93 38.14
C PRO A 801 23.30 -14.49 39.27
N ALA A 802 23.41 -13.77 40.38
CA ALA A 802 24.17 -14.19 41.55
C ALA A 802 23.22 -14.54 42.70
N ALA A 803 23.55 -15.59 43.45
CA ALA A 803 22.93 -15.88 44.74
C ALA A 803 23.31 -14.79 45.75
N ALA A 804 22.46 -14.56 46.76
CA ALA A 804 22.82 -13.68 47.86
C ALA A 804 24.12 -14.18 48.53
N VAL A 805 25.03 -13.25 48.83
CA VAL A 805 26.32 -13.54 49.49
C VAL A 805 26.04 -14.36 50.75
N ARG A 806 26.64 -15.55 50.87
CA ARG A 806 26.63 -16.30 52.12
C ARG A 806 27.36 -15.46 53.17
N SER A 807 26.60 -14.89 54.12
CA SER A 807 27.11 -14.17 55.28
C SER A 807 27.94 -15.06 56.21
#